data_AF-A0A3L7V8U1-F1
#
_entry.id   AF-A0A3L7V8U1-F1
#
_cell.length_a   1.000
_cell.length_b   1.000
_cell.length_c   1.000
_cell.angle_alpha   90.00
_cell.angle_beta   90.00
_cell.angle_gamma   90.00
#
_symmetry.space_group_name_H-M   'P 1'
#
loop_
_entity.id
_entity.type
_entity.pdbx_description
1 polymer ?
#
loop_
_entity_poly.entity_id
_entity_poly.type
_entity_poly.pdbx_seq_one_letter_code
_entity_poly.pdbx_strand_id
1 'polypeptide(L)'
;MFFDRAQKWIRSTQSAPDKQPFFCWLATNAPHDPYNAKPQDAARFASLDVDDKLKNFYGMIENIDANVGDMLSCLDQLGIAENTLVVFMNDNGTSIGTQQHNAQMRGGKGTAWLGGTRANAFWHWPSKIQPGDSQALTAHIDLFRTLAARAGSELNDRANRQAQGRNLLELLENPQAPWDDRFLITHFGRWAKGDNPDTQKYRQAAVRNTQYTLVSPQGSKQPDWQLYDVIDDPSQSKNIASTHPDTVAMLAKEFENWWDAVQPYLVNEQAIPVAENPFKTRYRQQFPDPSANLPAQKRPNILWVIVEDMSADFGCYGQKAIATPNVDALAKRGIQFNRAFVTAPICSISRSALITGNYQTALGLQNHRSSVPGHPIYLPYDTPLVPELFQQAGYHVNNLTWEHFLEEPNEPAKKTEFPIAKTDYNFEWNPQKSYHKKHWALRDNHQPFFLQIQLNGGKFRGQAPKEAWPSRVEKELGSSTPIDAVKLPAYLPDHPVILQDWAQYLDCVRYTDHQLGSILARLEKSGDLNNTVIFFMTDHGISHVRNKQFLYDGGTHVPLLVAGPNIPAGQVREDLVEHIDLAATSLALAGIPKPGRMNSQNILSPDHKPRQAVFAARDRADETVDWIRSVRTEKWKYIRNGFPSRPYLQPNNYKDSKAIVQAMRQWHAQNKLNPDQARIMADTRPLEELYDLTTDPDELNNLAEDPNYRDTLAQLRNQLIDWQAKTGDYGQIETPEVYDAEAGADHLEGGKGNRSETYQKNLDLMKRWHTEKPFVPLNALGG
;
A
#
# COMPACT_ATOMS: atom_id res chain seq x y z
N MET A 1 -11.72 -22.18 23.59
CA MET A 1 -11.97 -21.60 22.24
C MET A 1 -10.69 -21.54 21.42
N PHE A 2 -9.66 -20.78 21.82
CA PHE A 2 -8.42 -20.62 21.05
C PHE A 2 -7.74 -21.95 20.70
N PHE A 3 -7.50 -22.79 21.71
CA PHE A 3 -6.90 -24.12 21.51
C PHE A 3 -7.76 -25.04 20.62
N ASP A 4 -9.06 -25.15 20.89
CA ASP A 4 -9.98 -25.93 20.03
C ASP A 4 -9.96 -25.48 18.56
N ARG A 5 -9.96 -24.17 18.31
CA ARG A 5 -9.87 -23.63 16.94
C ARG A 5 -8.52 -23.93 16.30
N ALA A 6 -7.43 -23.82 17.04
CA ALA A 6 -6.10 -24.17 16.57
C ALA A 6 -6.00 -25.67 16.25
N GLN A 7 -6.49 -26.56 17.12
CA GLN A 7 -6.51 -28.00 16.88
C GLN A 7 -7.33 -28.33 15.61
N LYS A 8 -8.53 -27.76 15.45
CA LYS A 8 -9.35 -27.96 14.25
C LYS A 8 -8.62 -27.50 12.98
N TRP A 9 -7.97 -26.34 13.03
CA TRP A 9 -7.19 -25.83 11.91
C TRP A 9 -6.00 -26.75 11.58
N ILE A 10 -5.19 -27.13 12.57
CA ILE A 10 -4.07 -28.06 12.38
C ILE A 10 -4.54 -29.38 11.78
N ARG A 11 -5.63 -29.97 12.31
CA ARG A 11 -6.24 -31.19 11.75
C ARG A 11 -6.61 -31.00 10.28
N SER A 12 -7.22 -29.87 9.93
CA SER A 12 -7.59 -29.57 8.53
C SER A 12 -6.38 -29.45 7.61
N THR A 13 -5.33 -28.74 8.05
CA THR A 13 -4.07 -28.58 7.30
C THR A 13 -3.38 -29.92 7.08
N GLN A 14 -3.38 -30.79 8.09
CA GLN A 14 -2.72 -32.10 8.01
C GLN A 14 -3.56 -33.19 7.33
N SER A 15 -4.85 -32.93 7.08
CA SER A 15 -5.73 -33.81 6.31
C SER A 15 -5.79 -33.47 4.82
N ALA A 16 -5.18 -32.37 4.39
CA ALA A 16 -5.14 -31.96 2.99
C ALA A 16 -4.27 -32.91 2.15
N PRO A 17 -4.57 -33.11 0.84
CA PRO A 17 -3.77 -33.97 -0.05
C PRO A 17 -2.29 -33.54 -0.10
N ASP A 18 -2.04 -32.24 -0.09
CA ASP A 18 -0.71 -31.64 -0.10
C ASP A 18 -0.38 -31.14 1.31
N LYS A 19 0.00 -32.05 2.23
CA LYS A 19 0.36 -31.71 3.62
C LYS A 19 1.43 -30.61 3.63
N GLN A 20 1.07 -29.43 4.15
CA GLN A 20 1.99 -28.29 4.28
C GLN A 20 2.57 -28.20 5.70
N PRO A 21 3.80 -27.70 5.87
CA PRO A 21 4.29 -27.27 7.17
C PRO A 21 3.42 -26.09 7.68
N PHE A 22 3.29 -25.95 8.99
CA PHE A 22 2.48 -24.90 9.60
C PHE A 22 3.26 -24.11 10.65
N PHE A 23 2.86 -22.86 10.82
CA PHE A 23 3.23 -22.02 11.96
C PHE A 23 1.96 -21.59 12.68
N CYS A 24 1.78 -22.06 13.92
CA CYS A 24 0.61 -21.74 14.73
C CYS A 24 1.02 -20.82 15.88
N TRP A 25 0.64 -19.55 15.81
CA TRP A 25 0.83 -18.60 16.91
C TRP A 25 -0.42 -18.52 17.77
N LEU A 26 -0.34 -19.04 19.00
CA LEU A 26 -1.47 -19.14 19.92
C LEU A 26 -1.31 -18.17 21.10
N ALA A 27 -1.66 -16.90 20.89
CA ALA A 27 -1.68 -15.90 21.95
C ALA A 27 -3.04 -15.92 22.67
N THR A 28 -3.11 -16.62 23.81
CA THR A 28 -4.31 -16.59 24.65
C THR A 28 -4.37 -15.32 25.48
N ASN A 29 -5.58 -14.90 25.87
CA ASN A 29 -5.80 -13.74 26.73
C ASN A 29 -5.71 -14.08 28.23
N ALA A 30 -5.43 -15.33 28.60
CA ALA A 30 -5.43 -15.78 29.98
C ALA A 30 -3.99 -15.93 30.50
N PRO A 31 -3.72 -15.70 31.80
CA PRO A 31 -4.59 -15.05 32.77
C PRO A 31 -4.50 -13.51 32.66
N HIS A 32 -5.64 -12.84 32.51
CA HIS A 32 -5.70 -11.38 32.42
C HIS A 32 -6.93 -10.84 33.16
N ASP A 33 -6.80 -9.64 33.72
CA ASP A 33 -7.91 -8.88 34.32
C ASP A 33 -9.08 -8.76 33.32
N PRO A 34 -10.34 -8.96 33.72
CA PRO A 34 -10.88 -9.04 35.09
C PRO A 34 -10.79 -10.42 35.77
N TYR A 35 -9.95 -11.34 35.27
CA TYR A 35 -9.75 -12.69 35.81
C TYR A 35 -11.03 -13.52 35.85
N ASN A 36 -11.62 -13.76 34.68
CA ASN A 36 -12.83 -14.56 34.57
C ASN A 36 -12.47 -16.04 34.29
N ALA A 37 -12.44 -16.86 35.33
CA ALA A 37 -12.37 -18.32 35.17
C ALA A 37 -13.77 -18.94 35.07
N LYS A 38 -13.85 -20.18 34.58
CA LYS A 38 -15.11 -20.94 34.71
C LYS A 38 -15.35 -21.22 36.19
N PRO A 39 -16.60 -21.20 36.67
CA PRO A 39 -16.90 -21.45 38.09
C PRO A 39 -16.29 -22.75 38.62
N GLN A 40 -16.29 -23.82 37.82
CA GLN A 40 -15.68 -25.11 38.16
C GLN A 40 -14.15 -25.06 38.32
N ASP A 41 -13.46 -24.24 37.52
CA ASP A 41 -12.00 -24.11 37.56
C ASP A 41 -11.60 -23.30 38.82
N ALA A 42 -12.36 -22.23 39.13
CA ALA A 42 -12.17 -21.46 40.36
C ALA A 42 -12.54 -22.26 41.63
N ALA A 43 -13.57 -23.12 41.57
CA ALA A 43 -14.03 -23.92 42.71
C ALA A 43 -12.98 -24.90 43.24
N ARG A 44 -12.01 -25.32 42.41
CA ARG A 44 -10.88 -26.16 42.83
C ARG A 44 -9.99 -25.48 43.87
N PHE A 45 -9.99 -24.16 43.89
CA PHE A 45 -9.24 -23.32 44.82
C PHE A 45 -10.10 -22.76 45.95
N ALA A 46 -11.32 -23.28 46.15
CA ALA A 46 -12.23 -22.79 47.19
C ALA A 46 -11.70 -22.96 48.62
N SER A 47 -10.80 -23.93 48.85
CA SER A 47 -10.16 -24.17 50.15
C SER A 47 -9.00 -23.20 50.46
N LEU A 48 -8.54 -22.40 49.49
CA LEU A 48 -7.51 -21.40 49.72
C LEU A 48 -8.09 -20.17 50.43
N ASP A 49 -7.43 -19.74 51.49
CA ASP A 49 -7.75 -18.49 52.21
C ASP A 49 -7.18 -17.27 51.47
N VAL A 50 -7.69 -17.03 50.27
CA VAL A 50 -7.31 -15.91 49.38
C VAL A 50 -8.56 -15.31 48.72
N ASP A 51 -8.42 -14.12 48.13
CA ASP A 51 -9.53 -13.47 47.44
C ASP A 51 -9.98 -14.24 46.17
N ASP A 52 -11.20 -13.95 45.72
CA ASP A 52 -11.78 -14.63 44.57
C ASP A 52 -11.08 -14.28 43.26
N LYS A 53 -10.42 -13.11 43.15
CA LYS A 53 -9.64 -12.77 41.94
C LYS A 53 -8.46 -13.70 41.79
N LEU A 54 -7.77 -14.02 42.89
CA LEU A 54 -6.64 -14.93 42.90
C LEU A 54 -7.05 -16.39 42.68
N LYS A 55 -8.19 -16.83 43.22
CA LYS A 55 -8.77 -18.14 42.89
C LYS A 55 -9.09 -18.27 41.40
N ASN A 56 -9.69 -17.24 40.81
CA ASN A 56 -9.94 -17.21 39.38
C ASN A 56 -8.64 -17.17 38.56
N PHE A 57 -7.64 -16.40 38.99
CA PHE A 57 -6.32 -16.39 38.35
C PHE A 57 -5.69 -17.78 38.29
N TYR A 58 -5.74 -18.55 39.39
CA TYR A 58 -5.28 -19.94 39.38
C TYR A 58 -6.14 -20.86 38.51
N GLY A 59 -7.47 -20.70 38.54
CA GLY A 59 -8.37 -21.42 37.64
C GLY A 59 -8.06 -21.17 36.16
N MET A 60 -7.69 -19.94 35.79
CA MET A 60 -7.26 -19.61 34.43
C MET A 60 -5.92 -20.27 34.07
N ILE A 61 -4.97 -20.36 35.02
CA ILE A 61 -3.69 -21.05 34.81
C ILE A 61 -3.90 -22.55 34.60
N GLU A 62 -4.67 -23.22 35.46
CA GLU A 62 -5.00 -24.65 35.26
C GLU A 62 -5.76 -24.87 33.94
N ASN A 63 -6.61 -23.92 33.54
CA ASN A 63 -7.27 -24.00 32.23
C ASN A 63 -6.26 -23.97 31.07
N ILE A 64 -5.25 -23.11 31.13
CA ILE A 64 -4.19 -23.06 30.11
C ILE A 64 -3.42 -24.39 30.09
N ASP A 65 -3.01 -24.89 31.26
CA ASP A 65 -2.30 -26.15 31.38
C ASP A 65 -3.05 -27.33 30.75
N ALA A 66 -4.33 -27.49 31.11
CA ALA A 66 -5.20 -28.52 30.52
C ALA A 66 -5.28 -28.40 28.98
N ASN A 67 -5.44 -27.18 28.46
CA ASN A 67 -5.52 -26.97 27.01
C ASN A 67 -4.17 -27.23 26.29
N VAL A 68 -3.04 -26.97 26.94
CA VAL A 68 -1.71 -27.32 26.41
C VAL A 68 -1.60 -28.84 26.33
N GLY A 69 -2.04 -29.57 27.37
CA GLY A 69 -2.12 -31.03 27.35
C GLY A 69 -2.99 -31.57 26.21
N ASP A 70 -4.16 -30.97 25.98
CA ASP A 70 -5.04 -31.33 24.87
C ASP A 70 -4.38 -31.06 23.50
N MET A 71 -3.61 -29.98 23.37
CA MET A 71 -2.88 -29.67 22.14
C MET A 71 -1.77 -30.68 21.86
N LEU A 72 -0.96 -31.01 22.87
CA LEU A 72 0.09 -32.03 22.74
C LEU A 72 -0.53 -33.38 22.34
N SER A 73 -1.60 -33.79 23.02
CA SER A 73 -2.36 -35.00 22.68
C SER A 73 -2.91 -34.97 21.25
N CYS A 74 -3.36 -33.80 20.78
CA CYS A 74 -3.81 -33.63 19.39
C CYS A 74 -2.67 -33.84 18.38
N LEU A 75 -1.45 -33.36 18.67
CA LEU A 75 -0.28 -33.57 17.82
C LEU A 75 0.15 -35.05 17.80
N ASP A 76 0.07 -35.73 18.95
CA ASP A 76 0.35 -37.17 19.06
C ASP A 76 -0.66 -37.99 18.25
N GLN A 77 -1.96 -37.70 18.40
CA GLN A 77 -3.03 -38.38 17.65
C GLN A 77 -2.92 -38.20 16.15
N LEU A 78 -2.40 -37.05 15.70
CA LEU A 78 -2.14 -36.79 14.29
C LEU A 78 -0.85 -37.46 13.77
N GLY A 79 -0.03 -38.01 14.66
CA GLY A 79 1.25 -38.62 14.31
C GLY A 79 2.31 -37.61 13.86
N ILE A 80 2.21 -36.34 14.30
CA ILE A 80 3.10 -35.25 13.87
C ILE A 80 3.94 -34.65 15.00
N ALA A 81 3.78 -35.12 16.24
CA ALA A 81 4.51 -34.59 17.40
C ALA A 81 6.03 -34.62 17.21
N GLU A 82 6.59 -35.72 16.70
CA GLU A 82 8.02 -35.86 16.40
C GLU A 82 8.56 -34.82 15.41
N ASN A 83 7.70 -34.26 14.56
CA ASN A 83 8.06 -33.26 13.55
C ASN A 83 7.51 -31.86 13.87
N THR A 84 7.05 -31.63 15.10
CA THR A 84 6.48 -30.34 15.52
C THR A 84 7.27 -29.78 16.70
N LEU A 85 7.84 -28.59 16.52
CA LEU A 85 8.38 -27.81 17.63
C LEU A 85 7.26 -27.07 18.33
N VAL A 86 7.06 -27.33 19.62
CA VAL A 86 6.12 -26.59 20.48
C VAL A 86 6.91 -25.68 21.40
N VAL A 87 6.59 -24.38 21.37
CA VAL A 87 7.16 -23.38 22.28
C VAL A 87 6.04 -22.82 23.16
N PHE A 88 6.17 -23.01 24.47
CA PHE A 88 5.29 -22.40 25.45
C PHE A 88 6.06 -21.33 26.23
N MET A 89 5.53 -20.12 26.31
CA MET A 89 6.13 -19.05 27.10
C MET A 89 5.11 -18.01 27.55
N ASN A 90 5.45 -17.23 28.56
CA ASN A 90 4.73 -16.01 28.94
C ASN A 90 5.41 -14.75 28.36
N ASP A 91 4.68 -13.65 28.34
CA ASP A 91 5.12 -12.36 27.81
C ASP A 91 5.89 -11.51 28.84
N ASN A 92 5.53 -11.61 30.12
CA ASN A 92 6.18 -10.88 31.20
C ASN A 92 5.86 -11.49 32.59
N GLY A 93 6.44 -10.91 33.65
CA GLY A 93 6.18 -11.28 35.04
C GLY A 93 4.69 -11.29 35.49
N THR A 94 4.40 -12.01 36.58
CA THR A 94 3.03 -12.16 37.11
C THR A 94 2.42 -10.84 37.58
N SER A 95 1.08 -10.73 37.48
CA SER A 95 0.32 -9.53 37.87
C SER A 95 -0.09 -9.58 39.35
N ILE A 96 -1.00 -10.48 39.71
CA ILE A 96 -1.52 -10.64 41.08
C ILE A 96 -0.98 -11.87 41.82
N GLY A 97 -0.37 -12.83 41.09
CA GLY A 97 0.20 -14.04 41.70
C GLY A 97 1.46 -13.79 42.55
N THR A 98 2.07 -12.61 42.43
CA THR A 98 3.28 -12.22 43.17
C THR A 98 3.10 -12.30 44.69
N GLN A 99 1.87 -12.13 45.18
CA GLN A 99 1.52 -12.18 46.60
C GLN A 99 1.64 -13.59 47.20
N GLN A 100 1.63 -14.63 46.36
CA GLN A 100 1.65 -16.02 46.79
C GLN A 100 2.94 -16.73 46.35
N HIS A 101 3.31 -16.58 45.08
CA HIS A 101 4.50 -17.20 44.52
C HIS A 101 5.08 -16.36 43.38
N ASN A 102 6.37 -16.04 43.50
CA ASN A 102 7.12 -15.29 42.49
C ASN A 102 8.52 -15.88 42.24
N ALA A 103 8.72 -17.18 42.51
CA ALA A 103 10.03 -17.84 42.44
C ALA A 103 11.15 -17.07 43.17
N GLN A 104 10.84 -16.53 44.35
CA GLN A 104 11.73 -15.69 45.17
C GLN A 104 12.21 -14.39 44.48
N MET A 105 11.62 -13.99 43.36
CA MET A 105 12.01 -12.77 42.66
C MET A 105 11.30 -11.53 43.21
N ARG A 106 11.92 -10.37 43.01
CA ARG A 106 11.34 -9.06 43.35
C ARG A 106 10.54 -8.49 42.19
N GLY A 107 9.46 -7.77 42.53
CA GLY A 107 8.62 -7.05 41.57
C GLY A 107 7.65 -7.95 40.79
N GLY A 108 6.80 -7.32 39.99
CA GLY A 108 5.80 -7.96 39.14
C GLY A 108 5.64 -7.22 37.82
N LYS A 109 4.58 -7.56 37.07
CA LYS A 109 4.24 -6.90 35.79
C LYS A 109 4.38 -5.37 35.86
N GLY A 110 5.08 -4.80 34.88
CA GLY A 110 5.29 -3.35 34.78
C GLY A 110 6.47 -2.81 35.58
N THR A 111 7.33 -3.68 36.12
CA THR A 111 8.56 -3.27 36.83
C THR A 111 9.81 -3.79 36.14
N ALA A 112 10.94 -3.10 36.36
CA ALA A 112 12.25 -3.48 35.81
C ALA A 112 12.95 -4.62 36.60
N TRP A 113 12.35 -5.08 37.69
CA TRP A 113 12.85 -6.19 38.50
C TRP A 113 12.72 -7.53 37.76
N LEU A 114 13.45 -8.56 38.20
CA LEU A 114 13.36 -9.90 37.61
C LEU A 114 11.96 -10.48 37.64
N GLY A 115 11.19 -10.23 38.70
CA GLY A 115 9.80 -10.67 38.79
C GLY A 115 8.87 -9.96 37.82
N GLY A 116 9.30 -8.86 37.19
CA GLY A 116 8.58 -8.19 36.10
C GLY A 116 9.04 -8.60 34.70
N THR A 117 10.31 -8.99 34.55
CA THR A 117 10.99 -9.14 33.25
C THR A 117 11.33 -10.58 32.87
N ARG A 118 11.52 -11.48 33.84
CA ARG A 118 11.83 -12.88 33.59
C ARG A 118 10.58 -13.62 33.12
N ALA A 119 10.67 -14.23 31.95
CA ALA A 119 9.67 -15.13 31.39
C ALA A 119 10.10 -16.59 31.59
N ASN A 120 9.13 -17.49 31.78
CA ASN A 120 9.32 -18.93 31.62
C ASN A 120 9.17 -19.31 30.14
N ALA A 121 9.96 -20.27 29.68
CA ALA A 121 9.86 -20.81 28.34
C ALA A 121 10.16 -22.31 28.35
N PHE A 122 9.26 -23.10 27.76
CA PHE A 122 9.43 -24.54 27.53
C PHE A 122 9.45 -24.80 26.03
N TRP A 123 10.42 -25.58 25.59
CA TRP A 123 10.59 -25.96 24.20
C TRP A 123 10.53 -27.47 24.11
N HIS A 124 9.60 -27.98 23.31
CA HIS A 124 9.34 -29.40 23.19
C HIS A 124 9.45 -29.83 21.73
N TRP A 125 10.40 -30.71 21.46
CA TRP A 125 10.57 -31.36 20.16
C TRP A 125 11.14 -32.77 20.37
N PRO A 126 10.27 -33.79 20.45
CA PRO A 126 10.66 -35.15 20.83
C PRO A 126 11.86 -35.71 20.05
N SER A 127 11.91 -35.51 18.72
CA SER A 127 12.99 -36.04 17.89
C SER A 127 14.31 -35.26 17.91
N LYS A 128 14.36 -34.07 18.55
CA LYS A 128 15.50 -33.14 18.46
C LYS A 128 16.00 -32.59 19.79
N ILE A 129 15.14 -32.47 20.80
CA ILE A 129 15.47 -31.84 22.08
C ILE A 129 15.49 -32.91 23.17
N GLN A 130 16.60 -32.98 23.91
CA GLN A 130 16.69 -33.80 25.12
C GLN A 130 16.14 -33.02 26.33
N PRO A 131 15.48 -33.69 27.30
CA PRO A 131 15.06 -33.04 28.53
C PRO A 131 16.25 -32.42 29.27
N GLY A 132 16.14 -31.13 29.64
CA GLY A 132 17.15 -30.45 30.44
C GLY A 132 16.84 -28.97 30.63
N ASP A 133 17.46 -28.38 31.65
CA ASP A 133 17.38 -26.95 31.94
C ASP A 133 18.64 -26.24 31.45
N SER A 134 18.47 -25.11 30.76
CA SER A 134 19.59 -24.24 30.38
C SER A 134 19.64 -23.02 31.31
N GLN A 135 20.85 -22.71 31.80
CA GLN A 135 21.12 -21.51 32.61
C GLN A 135 21.57 -20.32 31.75
N ALA A 136 21.64 -20.49 30.42
CA ALA A 136 22.07 -19.45 29.50
C ALA A 136 21.15 -18.23 29.52
N LEU A 137 21.73 -17.01 29.48
CA LEU A 137 20.95 -15.78 29.38
C LEU A 137 20.35 -15.66 27.96
N THR A 138 19.04 -15.90 27.87
CA THR A 138 18.24 -15.84 26.64
C THR A 138 17.11 -14.82 26.78
N ALA A 139 16.49 -14.46 25.65
CA ALA A 139 15.38 -13.52 25.60
C ALA A 139 14.38 -13.88 24.49
N HIS A 140 13.14 -13.41 24.63
CA HIS A 140 12.08 -13.63 23.64
C HIS A 140 12.47 -13.16 22.22
N ILE A 141 13.35 -12.16 22.08
CA ILE A 141 13.86 -11.69 20.78
C ILE A 141 14.70 -12.74 20.03
N ASP A 142 15.16 -13.79 20.70
CA ASP A 142 15.94 -14.90 20.12
C ASP A 142 15.07 -15.87 19.28
N LEU A 143 13.75 -15.84 19.48
CA LEU A 143 12.79 -16.69 18.75
C LEU A 143 12.92 -16.53 17.24
N PHE A 144 13.01 -15.29 16.75
CA PHE A 144 12.97 -15.01 15.31
C PHE A 144 14.13 -15.69 14.57
N ARG A 145 15.37 -15.52 15.06
CA ARG A 145 16.54 -16.14 14.44
C ARG A 145 16.52 -17.66 14.57
N THR A 146 16.07 -18.18 15.71
CA THR A 146 15.95 -19.62 15.95
C THR A 146 14.96 -20.28 14.98
N LEU A 147 13.77 -19.71 14.84
CA LEU A 147 12.74 -20.23 13.94
C LEU A 147 13.13 -20.07 12.46
N ALA A 148 13.74 -18.94 12.08
CA ALA A 148 14.23 -18.73 10.71
C ALA A 148 15.31 -19.74 10.34
N ALA A 149 16.31 -19.93 11.21
CA ALA A 149 17.35 -20.94 11.03
C ALA A 149 16.74 -22.34 10.90
N ARG A 150 15.76 -22.66 11.75
CA ARG A 150 15.12 -23.97 11.70
C ARG A 150 14.26 -24.20 10.46
N ALA A 151 13.61 -23.16 9.96
CA ALA A 151 12.86 -23.20 8.71
C ALA A 151 13.76 -23.24 7.47
N GLY A 152 15.09 -23.22 7.62
CA GLY A 152 16.04 -23.16 6.50
C GLY A 152 15.97 -21.84 5.73
N SER A 153 15.51 -20.76 6.38
CA SER A 153 15.35 -19.46 5.75
C SER A 153 16.62 -18.62 5.89
N GLU A 154 17.15 -18.12 4.77
CA GLU A 154 18.22 -17.14 4.78
C GLU A 154 17.65 -15.75 5.09
N LEU A 155 18.22 -15.09 6.11
CA LEU A 155 17.85 -13.73 6.45
C LEU A 155 18.47 -12.76 5.44
N ASN A 156 17.66 -11.90 4.83
CA ASN A 156 18.17 -10.83 4.00
C ASN A 156 18.89 -9.75 4.83
N ASP A 157 19.63 -8.87 4.15
CA ASP A 157 20.43 -7.81 4.78
C ASP A 157 19.65 -6.93 5.75
N ARG A 158 18.40 -6.61 5.41
CA ARG A 158 17.52 -5.81 6.27
C ARG A 158 17.21 -6.56 7.57
N ALA A 159 16.78 -7.82 7.47
CA ALA A 159 16.46 -8.66 8.63
C ALA A 159 17.71 -8.88 9.49
N ASN A 160 18.87 -9.09 8.87
CA ASN A 160 20.14 -9.26 9.58
C ASN A 160 20.55 -8.01 10.37
N ARG A 161 20.33 -6.80 9.82
CA ARG A 161 20.61 -5.54 10.52
C ARG A 161 19.62 -5.26 11.66
N GLN A 162 18.37 -5.71 11.56
CA GLN A 162 17.31 -5.39 12.52
C GLN A 162 17.17 -6.42 13.66
N ALA A 163 17.40 -7.70 13.39
CA ALA A 163 17.18 -8.76 14.37
C ALA A 163 18.32 -8.81 15.42
N GLN A 164 18.05 -8.39 16.64
CA GLN A 164 19.03 -8.39 17.74
C GLN A 164 19.12 -9.74 18.50
N GLY A 165 18.20 -10.67 18.25
CA GLY A 165 18.19 -11.98 18.89
C GLY A 165 19.33 -12.89 18.45
N ARG A 166 19.61 -13.93 19.24
CA ARG A 166 20.56 -15.02 18.95
C ARG A 166 19.82 -16.28 18.48
N ASN A 167 20.53 -17.19 17.81
CA ASN A 167 19.98 -18.49 17.41
C ASN A 167 20.15 -19.48 18.58
N LEU A 168 19.04 -20.02 19.10
CA LEU A 168 19.04 -20.92 20.25
C LEU A 168 19.22 -22.40 19.89
N LEU A 169 19.33 -22.77 18.62
CA LEU A 169 19.36 -24.19 18.20
C LEU A 169 20.44 -25.01 18.92
N GLU A 170 21.64 -24.45 19.12
CA GLU A 170 22.71 -25.15 19.85
C GLU A 170 22.33 -25.43 21.32
N LEU A 171 21.65 -24.50 21.98
CA LEU A 171 21.16 -24.69 23.35
C LEU A 171 20.01 -25.70 23.43
N LEU A 172 19.20 -25.80 22.37
CA LEU A 172 18.10 -26.77 22.29
C LEU A 172 18.62 -28.20 22.09
N GLU A 173 19.75 -28.36 21.38
CA GLU A 173 20.43 -29.65 21.20
C GLU A 173 21.29 -30.03 22.42
N ASN A 174 21.94 -29.05 23.03
CA ASN A 174 22.75 -29.21 24.24
C ASN A 174 22.51 -28.04 25.22
N PRO A 175 21.72 -28.24 26.29
CA PRO A 175 21.43 -27.20 27.27
C PRO A 175 22.66 -26.60 27.98
N GLN A 176 23.80 -27.28 27.90
CA GLN A 176 25.10 -26.88 28.46
C GLN A 176 26.10 -26.39 27.40
N ALA A 177 25.64 -26.10 26.18
CA ALA A 177 26.49 -25.54 25.13
C ALA A 177 27.13 -24.22 25.59
N PRO A 178 28.38 -23.92 25.17
CA PRO A 178 29.00 -22.64 25.44
C PRO A 178 28.08 -21.49 24.99
N TRP A 179 27.91 -20.50 25.86
CA TRP A 179 27.04 -19.37 25.57
C TRP A 179 27.72 -18.08 26.03
N ASP A 180 28.06 -17.24 25.05
CA ASP A 180 28.71 -15.96 25.33
C ASP A 180 27.81 -15.05 26.16
N ASP A 181 28.42 -14.23 27.02
CA ASP A 181 27.67 -13.23 27.79
C ASP A 181 26.96 -12.23 26.84
N ARG A 182 25.92 -11.57 27.34
CA ARG A 182 25.13 -10.58 26.58
C ARG A 182 24.54 -9.55 27.51
N PHE A 183 24.12 -8.43 26.94
CA PHE A 183 23.33 -7.42 27.65
C PHE A 183 21.87 -7.48 27.22
N LEU A 184 20.96 -7.56 28.19
CA LEU A 184 19.53 -7.42 28.01
C LEU A 184 19.06 -6.16 28.71
N ILE A 185 18.28 -5.35 28.01
CA ILE A 185 17.84 -4.04 28.48
C ILE A 185 16.33 -4.03 28.57
N THR A 186 15.83 -3.57 29.71
CA THR A 186 14.41 -3.36 29.97
C THR A 186 14.19 -1.88 30.26
N HIS A 187 13.15 -1.31 29.65
CA HIS A 187 12.73 0.05 29.93
C HIS A 187 11.20 0.14 29.93
N PHE A 188 10.63 0.88 30.88
CA PHE A 188 9.17 0.98 31.04
C PHE A 188 8.48 1.73 29.90
N GLY A 189 9.18 2.68 29.27
CA GLY A 189 8.78 3.23 27.96
C GLY A 189 7.46 4.01 27.97
N ARG A 190 7.08 4.62 29.10
CA ARG A 190 5.79 5.31 29.26
C ARG A 190 5.96 6.70 29.85
N TRP A 191 5.56 7.70 29.08
CA TRP A 191 5.55 9.12 29.43
C TRP A 191 4.41 9.86 28.73
N ALA A 192 4.20 11.15 29.03
CA ALA A 192 3.14 11.90 28.36
C ALA A 192 3.55 12.18 26.92
N LYS A 193 2.59 12.12 26.00
CA LYS A 193 2.85 12.34 24.58
C LYS A 193 3.45 13.73 24.36
N GLY A 194 4.55 13.81 23.62
CA GLY A 194 5.24 15.07 23.32
C GLY A 194 6.23 15.53 24.38
N ASP A 195 6.35 14.79 25.50
CA ASP A 195 7.44 15.00 26.44
C ASP A 195 8.78 14.61 25.80
N ASN A 196 9.86 15.25 26.27
CA ASN A 196 11.21 14.80 25.94
C ASN A 196 11.48 13.43 26.62
N PRO A 197 11.72 12.34 25.86
CA PRO A 197 12.00 11.01 26.42
C PRO A 197 13.17 11.00 27.41
N ASP A 198 14.17 11.87 27.25
CA ASP A 198 15.34 11.95 28.14
C ASP A 198 14.97 12.29 29.58
N THR A 199 13.80 12.89 29.80
CA THR A 199 13.31 13.18 31.17
C THR A 199 12.89 11.91 31.92
N GLN A 200 12.70 10.80 31.20
CA GLN A 200 12.25 9.52 31.73
C GLN A 200 13.23 8.39 31.42
N LYS A 201 14.43 8.71 30.91
CA LYS A 201 15.48 7.78 30.48
C LYS A 201 15.80 6.66 31.47
N TYR A 202 15.78 6.97 32.77
CA TYR A 202 16.14 6.01 33.81
C TYR A 202 14.94 5.52 34.63
N ARG A 203 13.71 5.79 34.19
CA ARG A 203 12.51 5.41 34.94
C ARG A 203 12.19 3.94 34.71
N GLN A 204 12.26 3.14 35.77
CA GLN A 204 11.99 1.69 35.69
C GLN A 204 12.82 1.08 34.55
N ALA A 205 14.12 1.36 34.61
CA ALA A 205 15.11 0.91 33.64
C ALA A 205 15.99 -0.17 34.27
N ALA A 206 16.41 -1.15 33.46
CA ALA A 206 17.39 -2.13 33.88
C ALA A 206 18.25 -2.59 32.71
N VAL A 207 19.49 -2.95 33.03
CA VAL A 207 20.42 -3.64 32.14
C VAL A 207 20.97 -4.84 32.88
N ARG A 208 21.04 -5.99 32.20
CA ARG A 208 21.43 -7.26 32.80
C ARG A 208 22.41 -8.00 31.90
N ASN A 209 23.43 -8.57 32.51
CA ASN A 209 24.21 -9.66 31.91
C ASN A 209 23.95 -10.98 32.63
N THR A 210 24.73 -12.02 32.33
CA THR A 210 24.48 -13.38 32.86
C THR A 210 24.41 -13.38 34.39
N GLN A 211 25.36 -12.71 35.06
CA GLN A 211 25.49 -12.71 36.53
C GLN A 211 24.80 -11.55 37.24
N TYR A 212 24.81 -10.34 36.66
CA TYR A 212 24.41 -9.12 37.36
C TYR A 212 23.26 -8.40 36.67
N THR A 213 22.42 -7.73 37.47
CA THR A 213 21.45 -6.75 36.98
C THR A 213 21.61 -5.41 37.67
N LEU A 214 21.66 -4.35 36.87
CA LEU A 214 21.66 -2.96 37.30
C LEU A 214 20.27 -2.37 37.05
N VAL A 215 19.61 -1.90 38.09
CA VAL A 215 18.21 -1.43 38.05
C VAL A 215 18.13 0.01 38.57
N SER A 216 17.37 0.85 37.86
CA SER A 216 17.01 2.22 38.26
C SER A 216 15.49 2.28 38.45
N PRO A 217 14.97 1.91 39.62
CA PRO A 217 13.53 1.81 39.86
C PRO A 217 12.84 3.18 39.96
N GLN A 218 13.50 4.21 40.50
CA GLN A 218 12.91 5.54 40.72
C GLN A 218 13.62 6.65 39.94
N GLY A 219 14.61 6.30 39.10
CA GLY A 219 15.29 7.24 38.24
C GLY A 219 14.35 8.00 37.30
N SER A 220 14.87 9.09 36.75
CA SER A 220 14.16 9.95 35.79
C SER A 220 15.16 10.42 34.74
N LYS A 221 15.59 11.69 34.82
CA LYS A 221 16.72 12.23 34.06
C LYS A 221 18.07 11.77 34.61
N GLN A 222 18.11 11.38 35.89
CA GLN A 222 19.28 10.79 36.53
C GLN A 222 18.92 9.38 37.04
N PRO A 223 19.87 8.43 37.02
CA PRO A 223 19.62 7.08 37.50
C PRO A 223 19.68 6.99 39.02
N ASP A 224 18.95 6.03 39.59
CA ASP A 224 19.08 5.59 40.98
C ASP A 224 19.64 4.16 41.04
N TRP A 225 20.77 3.94 40.36
CA TRP A 225 21.33 2.62 40.11
C TRP A 225 21.53 1.75 41.36
N GLN A 226 21.00 0.53 41.29
CA GLN A 226 21.16 -0.53 42.27
C GLN A 226 21.62 -1.79 41.55
N LEU A 227 22.69 -2.42 42.05
CA LEU A 227 23.30 -3.60 41.43
C LEU A 227 23.01 -4.84 42.28
N TYR A 228 22.65 -5.94 41.63
CA TYR A 228 22.36 -7.22 42.27
C TYR A 228 23.04 -8.36 41.51
N ASP A 229 23.62 -9.32 42.23
CA ASP A 229 24.01 -10.62 41.70
C ASP A 229 22.75 -11.49 41.64
N VAL A 230 22.29 -11.81 40.44
CA VAL A 230 21.00 -12.49 40.25
C VAL A 230 21.10 -14.01 40.25
N ILE A 231 22.32 -14.55 40.29
CA ILE A 231 22.56 -15.98 40.47
C ILE A 231 22.47 -16.30 41.96
N ASP A 232 23.14 -15.51 42.79
CA ASP A 232 23.18 -15.73 44.24
C ASP A 232 22.03 -15.02 44.99
N ASP A 233 21.51 -13.90 44.47
CA ASP A 233 20.39 -13.14 45.03
C ASP A 233 19.29 -12.89 43.99
N PRO A 234 18.53 -13.94 43.58
CA PRO A 234 17.39 -13.80 42.68
C PRO A 234 16.29 -12.90 43.24
N SER A 235 16.27 -12.70 44.57
CA SER A 235 15.35 -11.81 45.27
C SER A 235 15.70 -10.33 45.17
N GLN A 236 16.88 -10.00 44.65
CA GLN A 236 17.36 -8.62 44.53
C GLN A 236 17.17 -7.84 45.84
N SER A 237 17.55 -8.48 46.94
CA SER A 237 17.40 -8.00 48.31
C SER A 237 18.65 -7.25 48.79
N LYS A 238 19.82 -7.56 48.22
CA LYS A 238 21.12 -7.02 48.62
C LYS A 238 21.74 -6.19 47.51
N ASN A 239 21.58 -4.87 47.60
CA ASN A 239 22.26 -3.95 46.69
C ASN A 239 23.78 -3.95 46.95
N ILE A 240 24.57 -4.38 45.96
CA ILE A 240 26.03 -4.51 46.03
C ILE A 240 26.77 -3.45 45.20
N ALA A 241 26.07 -2.40 44.73
CA ALA A 241 26.63 -1.37 43.85
C ALA A 241 27.88 -0.68 44.44
N SER A 242 27.88 -0.38 45.74
CA SER A 242 28.99 0.33 46.40
C SER A 242 30.28 -0.48 46.47
N THR A 243 30.21 -1.82 46.38
CA THR A 243 31.39 -2.71 46.40
C THR A 243 31.79 -3.20 45.01
N HIS A 244 31.02 -2.87 43.96
CA HIS A 244 31.30 -3.26 42.57
C HIS A 244 31.15 -2.07 41.60
N PRO A 245 31.88 -0.96 41.82
CA PRO A 245 31.75 0.25 41.00
C PRO A 245 32.08 0.00 39.52
N ASP A 246 33.04 -0.88 39.22
CA ASP A 246 33.42 -1.21 37.83
C ASP A 246 32.29 -1.94 37.09
N THR A 247 31.61 -2.86 37.76
CA THR A 247 30.44 -3.56 37.20
C THR A 247 29.28 -2.59 36.95
N VAL A 248 29.04 -1.66 37.88
CA VAL A 248 28.05 -0.58 37.70
C VAL A 248 28.41 0.26 36.47
N ALA A 249 29.66 0.70 36.34
CA ALA A 249 30.11 1.53 35.22
C ALA A 249 29.97 0.82 33.87
N MET A 250 30.34 -0.47 33.81
CA MET A 250 30.20 -1.29 32.62
C MET A 250 28.73 -1.41 32.18
N LEU A 251 27.86 -1.84 33.10
CA LEU A 251 26.44 -2.02 32.80
C LEU A 251 25.76 -0.70 32.46
N ALA A 252 26.03 0.37 33.21
CA ALA A 252 25.50 1.69 32.92
C ALA A 252 25.91 2.17 31.51
N LYS A 253 27.16 1.96 31.11
CA LYS A 253 27.62 2.31 29.75
C LYS A 253 26.83 1.57 28.66
N GLU A 254 26.53 0.29 28.85
CA GLU A 254 25.72 -0.46 27.88
C GLU A 254 24.27 0.05 27.82
N PHE A 255 23.73 0.49 28.94
CA PHE A 255 22.43 1.18 28.96
C PHE A 255 22.46 2.50 28.18
N GLU A 256 23.52 3.31 28.35
CA GLU A 256 23.71 4.55 27.58
C GLU A 256 23.78 4.29 26.07
N ASN A 257 24.60 3.32 25.66
CA ASN A 257 24.76 2.93 24.25
C ASN A 257 23.41 2.56 23.62
N TRP A 258 22.60 1.79 24.35
CA TRP A 258 21.28 1.40 23.89
C TRP A 258 20.31 2.58 23.81
N TRP A 259 20.32 3.47 24.80
CA TRP A 259 19.45 4.65 24.79
C TRP A 259 19.74 5.52 23.57
N ASP A 260 21.01 5.81 23.30
CA ASP A 260 21.43 6.59 22.15
C ASP A 260 21.04 5.91 20.82
N ALA A 261 21.13 4.57 20.78
CA ALA A 261 20.74 3.80 19.60
C ALA A 261 19.23 3.76 19.37
N VAL A 262 18.38 3.83 20.41
CA VAL A 262 16.92 3.74 20.26
C VAL A 262 16.27 5.10 19.97
N GLN A 263 16.89 6.22 20.38
CA GLN A 263 16.34 7.58 20.21
C GLN A 263 15.82 7.87 18.77
N PRO A 264 16.57 7.58 17.69
CA PRO A 264 16.10 7.85 16.33
C PRO A 264 14.85 7.06 15.92
N TYR A 265 14.54 5.97 16.63
CA TYR A 265 13.43 5.06 16.34
C TYR A 265 12.18 5.34 17.18
N LEU A 266 12.20 6.33 18.07
CA LEU A 266 11.02 6.79 18.84
C LEU A 266 10.04 7.62 17.99
N VAL A 267 9.79 7.19 16.75
CA VAL A 267 9.01 7.90 15.72
C VAL A 267 7.51 8.05 16.06
N ASN A 268 7.03 7.34 17.09
CA ASN A 268 5.63 7.38 17.52
C ASN A 268 5.26 8.65 18.31
N GLU A 269 6.23 9.44 18.79
CA GLU A 269 5.95 10.66 19.56
C GLU A 269 5.12 11.68 18.77
N GLN A 270 5.28 11.71 17.45
CA GLN A 270 4.54 12.60 16.55
C GLN A 270 3.29 11.95 15.95
N ALA A 271 3.04 10.66 16.21
CA ALA A 271 1.92 9.93 15.62
C ALA A 271 0.58 10.47 16.14
N ILE A 272 -0.33 10.82 15.23
CA ILE A 272 -1.69 11.26 15.58
C ILE A 272 -2.50 10.00 15.97
N PRO A 273 -3.04 9.90 17.20
CA PRO A 273 -3.85 8.77 17.59
C PRO A 273 -5.10 8.71 16.71
N VAL A 274 -5.37 7.54 16.15
CA VAL A 274 -6.66 7.30 15.50
C VAL A 274 -7.77 7.35 16.56
N ALA A 275 -8.91 7.94 16.21
CA ALA A 275 -10.04 8.13 17.13
C ALA A 275 -10.53 6.80 17.75
N GLU A 276 -10.30 5.68 17.06
CA GLU A 276 -10.58 4.34 17.57
C GLU A 276 -9.36 3.42 17.39
N ASN A 277 -9.06 2.63 18.44
CA ASN A 277 -8.03 1.61 18.37
C ASN A 277 -8.36 0.58 17.26
N PRO A 278 -7.50 0.39 16.25
CA PRO A 278 -7.77 -0.50 15.12
C PRO A 278 -8.05 -1.95 15.54
N PHE A 279 -7.54 -2.40 16.70
CA PHE A 279 -7.87 -3.72 17.24
C PHE A 279 -9.35 -3.83 17.61
N LYS A 280 -9.96 -2.77 18.16
CA LYS A 280 -11.40 -2.75 18.49
C LYS A 280 -12.23 -2.77 17.20
N THR A 281 -11.83 -1.99 16.20
CA THR A 281 -12.47 -1.99 14.89
C THR A 281 -12.38 -3.39 14.25
N ARG A 282 -11.18 -4.00 14.23
CA ARG A 282 -10.98 -5.37 13.73
C ARG A 282 -11.74 -6.42 14.54
N TYR A 283 -11.80 -6.28 15.86
CA TYR A 283 -12.58 -7.17 16.72
C TYR A 283 -14.07 -7.12 16.34
N ARG A 284 -14.65 -5.93 16.19
CA ARG A 284 -16.05 -5.82 15.72
C ARG A 284 -16.24 -6.32 14.29
N GLN A 285 -15.21 -6.24 13.44
CA GLN A 285 -15.23 -6.86 12.11
C GLN A 285 -15.16 -8.40 12.16
N GLN A 286 -14.52 -8.97 13.20
CA GLN A 286 -14.44 -10.43 13.40
C GLN A 286 -15.75 -11.02 13.91
N PHE A 287 -16.53 -10.23 14.64
CA PHE A 287 -17.87 -10.59 15.10
C PHE A 287 -18.88 -9.74 14.34
N PRO A 288 -19.25 -10.11 13.09
CA PRO A 288 -20.36 -9.45 12.45
C PRO A 288 -21.54 -9.48 13.43
N ASP A 289 -22.19 -8.33 13.56
CA ASP A 289 -23.43 -8.16 14.32
C ASP A 289 -24.30 -9.43 14.16
N PRO A 290 -24.84 -10.05 15.23
CA PRO A 290 -25.76 -11.17 15.08
C PRO A 290 -26.96 -10.85 14.17
N SER A 291 -27.25 -9.57 13.90
CA SER A 291 -28.21 -9.11 12.90
C SER A 291 -27.74 -9.28 11.44
N ALA A 292 -26.44 -9.55 11.21
CA ALA A 292 -25.82 -9.82 9.91
C ALA A 292 -26.05 -11.26 9.41
N ASN A 293 -26.90 -12.05 10.09
CA ASN A 293 -27.67 -13.10 9.43
C ASN A 293 -28.78 -12.47 8.57
N LEU A 294 -28.41 -11.51 7.73
CA LEU A 294 -29.19 -11.17 6.55
C LEU A 294 -29.04 -12.35 5.57
N PRO A 295 -30.12 -12.77 4.89
CA PRO A 295 -30.02 -13.80 3.87
C PRO A 295 -28.91 -13.45 2.89
N ALA A 296 -28.07 -14.44 2.54
CA ALA A 296 -26.90 -14.29 1.68
C ALA A 296 -27.22 -13.42 0.45
N GLN A 297 -26.91 -12.13 0.53
CA GLN A 297 -26.91 -11.27 -0.63
C GLN A 297 -25.76 -11.80 -1.50
N LYS A 298 -26.08 -12.34 -2.68
CA LYS A 298 -25.07 -12.84 -3.62
C LYS A 298 -24.03 -11.74 -3.80
N ARG A 299 -22.77 -12.01 -3.41
CA ARG A 299 -21.67 -11.09 -3.63
C ARG A 299 -21.58 -10.79 -5.14
N PRO A 300 -21.56 -9.51 -5.56
CA PRO A 300 -21.53 -9.19 -6.98
C PRO A 300 -20.17 -9.58 -7.57
N ASN A 301 -20.19 -9.87 -8.87
CA ASN A 301 -18.99 -9.81 -9.69
C ASN A 301 -18.55 -8.34 -9.81
N ILE A 302 -17.25 -8.11 -9.92
CA ILE A 302 -16.68 -6.78 -10.11
C ILE A 302 -15.88 -6.79 -11.42
N LEU A 303 -16.14 -5.81 -12.29
CA LEU A 303 -15.43 -5.64 -13.55
C LEU A 303 -14.88 -4.21 -13.65
N TRP A 304 -13.58 -4.09 -13.88
CA TRP A 304 -12.92 -2.84 -14.27
C TRP A 304 -12.61 -2.88 -15.77
N VAL A 305 -13.19 -1.97 -16.53
CA VAL A 305 -12.85 -1.70 -17.92
C VAL A 305 -11.95 -0.47 -17.94
N ILE A 306 -10.67 -0.67 -18.26
CA ILE A 306 -9.63 0.37 -18.20
C ILE A 306 -9.15 0.67 -19.61
N VAL A 307 -9.29 1.92 -20.04
CA VAL A 307 -8.95 2.39 -21.38
C VAL A 307 -7.64 3.19 -21.36
N GLU A 308 -6.76 2.97 -22.34
CA GLU A 308 -5.50 3.71 -22.44
C GLU A 308 -5.57 5.04 -23.19
N ASP A 309 -4.80 6.04 -22.71
CA ASP A 309 -4.49 7.30 -23.41
C ASP A 309 -5.74 8.06 -23.93
N MET A 310 -6.79 8.21 -23.11
CA MET A 310 -8.09 8.78 -23.54
C MET A 310 -8.73 9.68 -22.48
N SER A 311 -9.32 10.79 -22.91
CA SER A 311 -10.06 11.74 -22.06
C SER A 311 -11.58 11.46 -22.08
N ALA A 312 -12.37 12.24 -21.35
CA ALA A 312 -13.82 12.07 -21.24
C ALA A 312 -14.60 12.58 -22.49
N ASP A 313 -14.21 12.16 -23.69
CA ASP A 313 -14.79 12.62 -24.96
C ASP A 313 -15.97 11.75 -25.43
N PHE A 314 -16.83 11.31 -24.51
CA PHE A 314 -18.02 10.51 -24.82
C PHE A 314 -19.28 11.39 -24.87
N GLY A 315 -20.34 10.92 -25.52
CA GLY A 315 -21.61 11.64 -25.68
C GLY A 315 -22.21 12.07 -24.33
N CYS A 316 -22.20 11.17 -23.34
CA CYS A 316 -22.64 11.46 -21.98
C CYS A 316 -21.79 12.51 -21.24
N TYR A 317 -20.57 12.79 -21.69
CA TYR A 317 -19.69 13.87 -21.21
C TYR A 317 -19.72 15.12 -22.12
N GLY A 318 -20.63 15.17 -23.11
CA GLY A 318 -20.88 16.37 -23.91
C GLY A 318 -20.19 16.39 -25.28
N GLN A 319 -19.50 15.32 -25.69
CA GLN A 319 -18.98 15.21 -27.05
C GLN A 319 -20.13 15.15 -28.07
N LYS A 320 -20.03 15.94 -29.15
CA LYS A 320 -21.08 16.09 -30.18
C LYS A 320 -20.66 15.66 -31.58
N ALA A 321 -19.36 15.49 -31.83
CA ALA A 321 -18.83 15.14 -33.15
C ALA A 321 -19.00 13.64 -33.49
N ILE A 322 -19.18 12.80 -32.47
CA ILE A 322 -19.27 11.35 -32.59
C ILE A 322 -20.41 10.80 -31.74
N ALA A 323 -20.83 9.56 -32.00
CA ALA A 323 -21.81 8.84 -31.19
C ALA A 323 -21.14 7.72 -30.39
N THR A 324 -21.51 7.59 -29.12
CA THR A 324 -21.00 6.56 -28.19
C THR A 324 -22.17 5.86 -27.47
N PRO A 325 -23.05 5.16 -28.21
CA PRO A 325 -24.31 4.65 -27.67
C PRO A 325 -24.15 3.64 -26.54
N ASN A 326 -23.07 2.87 -26.48
CA ASN A 326 -22.88 1.83 -25.45
C ASN A 326 -22.42 2.45 -24.12
N VAL A 327 -21.50 3.41 -24.16
CA VAL A 327 -21.03 4.17 -22.99
C VAL A 327 -22.17 5.06 -22.47
N ASP A 328 -22.93 5.70 -23.36
CA ASP A 328 -24.10 6.50 -22.99
C ASP A 328 -25.19 5.64 -22.34
N ALA A 329 -25.41 4.41 -22.86
CA ALA A 329 -26.33 3.47 -22.25
C ALA A 329 -25.83 2.96 -20.88
N LEU A 330 -24.52 2.76 -20.70
CA LEU A 330 -23.94 2.40 -19.41
C LEU A 330 -24.15 3.52 -18.39
N ALA A 331 -23.94 4.79 -18.77
CA ALA A 331 -24.20 5.94 -17.93
C ALA A 331 -25.68 6.01 -17.48
N LYS A 332 -26.63 5.81 -18.41
CA LYS A 332 -28.07 5.76 -18.10
C LYS A 332 -28.44 4.62 -17.15
N ARG A 333 -27.69 3.51 -17.15
CA ARG A 333 -27.91 2.34 -16.29
C ARG A 333 -27.23 2.45 -14.92
N GLY A 334 -26.45 3.49 -14.67
CA GLY A 334 -25.68 3.64 -13.45
C GLY A 334 -25.47 5.08 -13.04
N ILE A 335 -24.30 5.33 -12.45
CA ILE A 335 -23.83 6.63 -12.00
C ILE A 335 -22.72 7.10 -12.94
N GLN A 336 -22.85 8.32 -13.45
CA GLN A 336 -21.80 9.07 -14.12
C GLN A 336 -21.13 10.04 -13.15
N PHE A 337 -19.81 10.05 -13.10
CA PHE A 337 -19.04 11.01 -12.29
C PHE A 337 -18.41 12.05 -13.21
N ASN A 338 -18.90 13.29 -13.15
CA ASN A 338 -18.39 14.38 -13.99
C ASN A 338 -17.02 14.90 -13.54
N ARG A 339 -16.57 14.57 -12.34
CA ARG A 339 -15.37 15.11 -11.72
C ARG A 339 -14.46 14.01 -11.16
N ALA A 340 -14.12 13.04 -12.02
CA ALA A 340 -13.19 11.97 -11.73
C ALA A 340 -11.77 12.28 -12.24
N PHE A 341 -10.77 12.08 -11.38
CA PHE A 341 -9.37 12.44 -11.68
C PHE A 341 -8.40 11.29 -11.42
N VAL A 342 -7.34 11.19 -12.22
CA VAL A 342 -6.21 10.32 -11.93
C VAL A 342 -5.18 11.05 -11.08
N THR A 343 -4.53 10.33 -10.17
CA THR A 343 -3.48 10.90 -9.32
C THR A 343 -2.16 11.15 -10.07
N ALA A 344 -2.01 10.61 -11.28
CA ALA A 344 -0.88 10.87 -12.18
C ALA A 344 -1.26 10.67 -13.65
N PRO A 345 -0.87 11.59 -14.56
CA PRO A 345 -1.23 11.52 -15.99
C PRO A 345 -0.25 10.65 -16.81
N ILE A 346 0.17 9.49 -16.27
CA ILE A 346 1.18 8.59 -16.86
C ILE A 346 0.83 7.13 -16.54
N CYS A 347 0.90 6.23 -17.52
CA CYS A 347 0.32 4.88 -17.42
C CYS A 347 0.82 4.03 -16.24
N SER A 348 2.14 3.77 -16.12
CA SER A 348 2.66 2.89 -15.06
C SER A 348 2.39 3.44 -13.66
N ILE A 349 2.46 4.77 -13.53
CA ILE A 349 2.27 5.48 -12.28
C ILE A 349 0.80 5.43 -11.86
N SER A 350 -0.11 5.78 -12.78
CA SER A 350 -1.55 5.73 -12.56
C SER A 350 -2.01 4.31 -12.20
N ARG A 351 -1.51 3.29 -12.90
CA ARG A 351 -1.83 1.88 -12.66
C ARG A 351 -1.31 1.39 -11.31
N SER A 352 -0.11 1.82 -10.92
CA SER A 352 0.46 1.52 -9.61
C SER A 352 -0.37 2.13 -8.47
N ALA A 353 -0.85 3.36 -8.65
CA ALA A 353 -1.76 4.00 -7.70
C ALA A 353 -3.12 3.28 -7.63
N LEU A 354 -3.70 2.94 -8.80
CA LEU A 354 -4.99 2.25 -8.90
C LEU A 354 -4.97 0.88 -8.21
N ILE A 355 -3.96 0.06 -8.51
CA ILE A 355 -3.91 -1.33 -8.05
C ILE A 355 -3.61 -1.46 -6.55
N THR A 356 -2.99 -0.44 -5.96
CA THR A 356 -2.72 -0.36 -4.52
C THR A 356 -3.78 0.43 -3.76
N GLY A 357 -4.60 1.23 -4.45
CA GLY A 357 -5.55 2.17 -3.85
C GLY A 357 -4.89 3.30 -3.06
N ASN A 358 -3.64 3.64 -3.39
CA ASN A 358 -2.82 4.65 -2.72
C ASN A 358 -2.28 5.67 -3.72
N TYR A 359 -1.93 6.86 -3.23
CA TYR A 359 -1.12 7.77 -4.03
C TYR A 359 0.24 7.14 -4.32
N GLN A 360 0.69 7.21 -5.57
CA GLN A 360 1.99 6.70 -6.00
C GLN A 360 3.15 7.26 -5.17
N THR A 361 3.05 8.53 -4.74
CA THR A 361 4.06 9.24 -3.98
C THR A 361 4.19 8.71 -2.55
N ALA A 362 3.12 8.15 -1.99
CA ALA A 362 3.11 7.54 -0.66
C ALA A 362 3.90 6.22 -0.58
N LEU A 363 4.20 5.62 -1.75
CA LEU A 363 4.79 4.29 -1.88
C LEU A 363 6.10 4.28 -2.69
N GLY A 364 6.60 5.43 -3.14
CA GLY A 364 7.81 5.49 -3.97
C GLY A 364 7.60 5.08 -5.43
N LEU A 365 6.36 5.14 -5.93
CA LEU A 365 5.95 4.63 -7.25
C LEU A 365 5.78 5.74 -8.30
N GLN A 366 6.27 6.95 -8.02
CA GLN A 366 5.99 8.17 -8.79
C GLN A 366 6.78 8.32 -10.09
N ASN A 367 7.81 7.51 -10.32
CA ASN A 367 8.62 7.56 -11.53
C ASN A 367 8.12 6.57 -12.59
N HIS A 368 8.08 6.97 -13.87
CA HIS A 368 7.59 6.09 -14.93
C HIS A 368 8.57 4.94 -15.17
N ARG A 369 8.03 3.70 -15.18
CA ARG A 369 8.78 2.45 -15.39
C ARG A 369 9.98 2.33 -14.44
N SER A 370 9.74 2.59 -13.16
CA SER A 370 10.67 2.35 -12.07
C SER A 370 10.61 0.89 -11.60
N SER A 371 11.39 0.53 -10.58
CA SER A 371 11.62 -0.87 -10.15
C SER A 371 12.29 -1.69 -11.24
N VAL A 372 13.61 -1.62 -11.26
CA VAL A 372 14.46 -2.31 -12.22
C VAL A 372 15.40 -3.27 -11.48
N PRO A 373 16.05 -4.25 -12.12
CA PRO A 373 16.94 -5.17 -11.40
C PRO A 373 18.04 -4.49 -10.57
N GLY A 374 18.53 -3.32 -11.01
CA GLY A 374 19.51 -2.51 -10.28
C GLY A 374 18.93 -1.62 -9.17
N HIS A 375 17.61 -1.46 -9.11
CA HIS A 375 16.88 -0.70 -8.11
C HIS A 375 15.45 -1.27 -7.96
N PRO A 376 15.28 -2.44 -7.33
CA PRO A 376 13.97 -3.05 -7.15
C PRO A 376 13.18 -2.32 -6.06
N ILE A 377 11.90 -2.06 -6.30
CA ILE A 377 11.00 -1.40 -5.34
C ILE A 377 10.05 -2.45 -4.75
N TYR A 378 10.08 -2.62 -3.44
CA TYR A 378 9.19 -3.53 -2.72
C TYR A 378 8.15 -2.76 -1.93
N LEU A 379 6.88 -3.15 -2.09
CA LEU A 379 5.80 -2.57 -1.30
C LEU A 379 5.92 -2.95 0.19
N PRO A 380 5.47 -2.07 1.11
CA PRO A 380 5.29 -2.44 2.51
C PRO A 380 4.38 -3.67 2.67
N TYR A 381 4.67 -4.53 3.64
CA TYR A 381 3.91 -5.77 3.89
C TYR A 381 2.41 -5.54 4.11
N ASP A 382 2.03 -4.37 4.61
CA ASP A 382 0.63 -3.98 4.86
C ASP A 382 -0.07 -3.32 3.65
N THR A 383 0.53 -3.40 2.46
CA THR A 383 0.00 -2.87 1.20
C THR A 383 -0.29 -4.00 0.19
N PRO A 384 -1.28 -4.87 0.44
CA PRO A 384 -1.67 -5.89 -0.52
C PRO A 384 -2.30 -5.26 -1.75
N LEU A 385 -2.18 -5.92 -2.90
CA LEU A 385 -2.83 -5.43 -4.12
C LEU A 385 -4.33 -5.74 -4.07
N VAL A 386 -5.15 -4.87 -4.67
CA VAL A 386 -6.59 -5.13 -4.84
C VAL A 386 -6.88 -6.54 -5.38
N PRO A 387 -6.27 -7.00 -6.48
CA PRO A 387 -6.48 -8.36 -6.98
C PRO A 387 -6.13 -9.47 -5.96
N GLU A 388 -5.07 -9.29 -5.16
CA GLU A 388 -4.70 -10.27 -4.12
C GLU A 388 -5.78 -10.36 -3.04
N LEU A 389 -6.37 -9.23 -2.64
CA LEU A 389 -7.47 -9.18 -1.67
C LEU A 389 -8.72 -9.89 -2.20
N PHE A 390 -9.05 -9.71 -3.48
CA PHE A 390 -10.15 -10.43 -4.13
C PHE A 390 -9.89 -11.94 -4.19
N GLN A 391 -8.67 -12.34 -4.57
CA GLN A 391 -8.30 -13.75 -4.64
C GLN A 391 -8.36 -14.41 -3.25
N GLN A 392 -7.87 -13.73 -2.21
CA GLN A 392 -7.99 -14.17 -0.81
C GLN A 392 -9.46 -14.28 -0.34
N ALA A 393 -10.35 -13.44 -0.88
CA ALA A 393 -11.78 -13.49 -0.59
C ALA A 393 -12.55 -14.57 -1.39
N GLY A 394 -11.85 -15.39 -2.18
CA GLY A 394 -12.42 -16.50 -2.95
C GLY A 394 -12.91 -16.14 -4.35
N TYR A 395 -12.63 -14.93 -4.84
CA TYR A 395 -12.99 -14.52 -6.19
C TYR A 395 -12.10 -15.17 -7.24
N HIS A 396 -12.65 -15.42 -8.42
CA HIS A 396 -11.86 -15.68 -9.61
C HIS A 396 -11.30 -14.37 -10.15
N VAL A 397 -9.97 -14.23 -10.23
CA VAL A 397 -9.32 -12.97 -10.58
C VAL A 397 -8.57 -13.07 -11.91
N ASN A 398 -8.90 -12.24 -12.91
CA ASN A 398 -8.09 -12.11 -14.14
C ASN A 398 -7.84 -10.64 -14.51
N ASN A 399 -6.77 -10.41 -15.27
CA ASN A 399 -6.52 -9.19 -16.02
C ASN A 399 -6.29 -9.58 -17.49
N LEU A 400 -7.21 -9.21 -18.38
CA LEU A 400 -7.28 -9.70 -19.76
C LEU A 400 -7.28 -8.54 -20.76
N THR A 401 -6.83 -8.82 -21.98
CA THR A 401 -7.13 -7.92 -23.11
C THR A 401 -8.58 -8.10 -23.52
N TRP A 402 -9.10 -7.16 -24.30
CA TRP A 402 -10.44 -7.28 -24.87
C TRP A 402 -10.64 -8.58 -25.64
N GLU A 403 -9.68 -8.95 -26.50
CA GLU A 403 -9.75 -10.16 -27.32
C GLU A 403 -9.81 -11.42 -26.46
N HIS A 404 -8.91 -11.54 -25.48
CA HIS A 404 -8.86 -12.70 -24.60
C HIS A 404 -10.12 -12.84 -23.74
N PHE A 405 -10.71 -11.72 -23.28
CA PHE A 405 -11.96 -11.76 -22.52
C PHE A 405 -13.14 -12.34 -23.33
N LEU A 406 -13.18 -12.05 -24.63
CA LEU A 406 -14.25 -12.49 -25.53
C LEU A 406 -14.13 -13.97 -25.93
N GLU A 407 -13.00 -14.63 -25.69
CA GLU A 407 -12.83 -16.03 -26.04
C GLU A 407 -13.76 -16.97 -25.23
N GLU A 408 -14.23 -18.03 -25.89
CA GLU A 408 -15.08 -19.07 -25.28
C GLU A 408 -14.32 -20.40 -25.22
N PRO A 409 -13.64 -20.72 -24.10
CA PRO A 409 -12.71 -21.85 -24.01
C PRO A 409 -13.38 -23.23 -23.81
N ASN A 410 -14.69 -23.37 -24.03
CA ASN A 410 -15.44 -24.60 -23.75
C ASN A 410 -15.33 -25.67 -24.86
N GLU A 411 -14.44 -25.50 -25.84
CA GLU A 411 -14.23 -26.47 -26.92
C GLU A 411 -12.87 -27.18 -26.77
N PRO A 412 -12.76 -28.48 -27.14
CA PRO A 412 -11.55 -29.31 -26.90
C PRO A 412 -10.24 -28.77 -27.48
N ALA A 413 -10.29 -27.81 -28.40
CA ALA A 413 -9.13 -27.25 -29.10
C ALA A 413 -8.72 -25.83 -28.63
N LYS A 414 -9.41 -25.23 -27.65
CA LYS A 414 -9.18 -23.83 -27.25
C LYS A 414 -8.30 -23.70 -26.01
N LYS A 415 -7.56 -22.59 -25.97
CA LYS A 415 -6.65 -22.23 -24.90
C LYS A 415 -7.44 -21.95 -23.61
N THR A 416 -7.07 -22.60 -22.50
CA THR A 416 -7.74 -22.44 -21.19
C THR A 416 -7.06 -21.41 -20.30
N GLU A 417 -5.78 -21.13 -20.55
CA GLU A 417 -4.99 -20.14 -19.83
C GLU A 417 -4.60 -18.98 -20.73
N PHE A 418 -4.74 -17.76 -20.23
CA PHE A 418 -4.39 -16.54 -20.95
C PHE A 418 -3.27 -15.79 -20.24
N PRO A 419 -2.40 -15.10 -20.99
CA PRO A 419 -1.42 -14.22 -20.39
C PRO A 419 -2.14 -13.10 -19.63
N ILE A 420 -1.56 -12.70 -18.51
CA ILE A 420 -1.98 -11.51 -17.79
C ILE A 420 -1.76 -10.34 -18.74
N ALA A 421 -2.79 -9.50 -18.90
CA ALA A 421 -2.70 -8.28 -19.70
C ALA A 421 -1.79 -7.25 -19.01
N LYS A 422 -1.97 -5.97 -19.32
CA LYS A 422 -1.03 -4.94 -18.91
C LYS A 422 -0.93 -4.79 -17.37
N THR A 423 0.30 -4.89 -16.86
CA THR A 423 0.69 -4.80 -15.44
C THR A 423 2.00 -4.03 -15.28
N ASP A 424 2.20 -2.93 -16.03
CA ASP A 424 3.36 -2.05 -15.90
C ASP A 424 3.33 -1.33 -14.52
N TYR A 425 3.48 -2.11 -13.46
CA TYR A 425 3.57 -1.67 -12.08
C TYR A 425 5.02 -1.27 -11.79
N ASN A 426 5.16 -0.20 -11.03
CA ASN A 426 6.44 0.40 -10.66
C ASN A 426 7.09 -0.28 -9.44
N PHE A 427 6.81 -1.57 -9.21
CA PHE A 427 7.25 -2.33 -8.04
C PHE A 427 7.28 -3.84 -8.32
N GLU A 428 8.01 -4.58 -7.49
CA GLU A 428 8.09 -6.04 -7.51
C GLU A 428 6.81 -6.68 -6.95
N TRP A 429 6.25 -7.66 -7.68
CA TRP A 429 4.99 -8.30 -7.34
C TRP A 429 4.95 -9.77 -7.76
N ASN A 430 4.01 -10.55 -7.22
CA ASN A 430 3.87 -11.96 -7.54
C ASN A 430 2.64 -12.22 -8.44
N PRO A 431 2.83 -12.59 -9.72
CA PRO A 431 1.74 -12.86 -10.65
C PRO A 431 0.73 -13.90 -10.18
N GLN A 432 1.19 -14.98 -9.55
CA GLN A 432 0.32 -16.08 -9.12
C GLN A 432 -0.56 -15.72 -7.93
N LYS A 433 -0.08 -14.80 -7.07
CA LYS A 433 -0.84 -14.28 -5.92
C LYS A 433 -1.88 -13.23 -6.30
N SER A 434 -1.71 -12.60 -7.47
CA SER A 434 -2.58 -11.52 -7.94
C SER A 434 -3.60 -11.99 -8.97
N TYR A 435 -3.22 -12.84 -9.93
CA TYR A 435 -4.07 -13.18 -11.05
C TYR A 435 -4.07 -14.69 -11.32
N HIS A 436 -5.27 -15.24 -11.55
CA HIS A 436 -5.41 -16.52 -12.21
C HIS A 436 -5.04 -16.36 -13.70
N LYS A 437 -4.40 -17.39 -14.27
CA LYS A 437 -4.25 -17.52 -15.72
C LYS A 437 -5.43 -18.22 -16.37
N LYS A 438 -6.10 -19.12 -15.62
CA LYS A 438 -7.32 -19.81 -16.04
C LYS A 438 -8.38 -18.78 -16.42
N HIS A 439 -8.95 -18.93 -17.61
CA HIS A 439 -9.94 -18.00 -18.16
C HIS A 439 -11.19 -17.91 -17.27
N TRP A 440 -11.75 -16.71 -17.12
CA TRP A 440 -12.88 -16.42 -16.23
C TRP A 440 -14.13 -17.25 -16.52
N ALA A 441 -14.36 -17.62 -17.79
CA ALA A 441 -15.48 -18.45 -18.19
C ALA A 441 -15.37 -19.92 -17.70
N LEU A 442 -14.18 -20.34 -17.27
CA LEU A 442 -13.93 -21.68 -16.71
C LEU A 442 -13.94 -21.70 -15.19
N ARG A 443 -14.25 -20.58 -14.52
CA ARG A 443 -14.36 -20.50 -13.06
C ARG A 443 -15.38 -21.51 -12.53
N ASP A 444 -15.29 -21.83 -11.25
CA ASP A 444 -16.20 -22.78 -10.64
C ASP A 444 -17.64 -22.20 -10.62
N ASN A 445 -18.65 -23.08 -10.71
CA ASN A 445 -20.04 -22.64 -10.80
C ASN A 445 -20.41 -21.76 -9.59
N HIS A 446 -21.03 -20.61 -9.84
CA HIS A 446 -21.36 -19.56 -8.85
C HIS A 446 -20.18 -18.85 -8.17
N GLN A 447 -18.93 -19.13 -8.56
CA GLN A 447 -17.80 -18.35 -8.07
C GLN A 447 -17.88 -16.92 -8.59
N PRO A 448 -17.84 -15.89 -7.72
CA PRO A 448 -17.82 -14.51 -8.17
C PRO A 448 -16.45 -14.17 -8.79
N PHE A 449 -16.40 -13.21 -9.71
CA PHE A 449 -15.15 -12.78 -10.33
C PHE A 449 -14.79 -11.32 -10.05
N PHE A 450 -13.49 -11.04 -10.05
CA PHE A 450 -12.91 -9.70 -10.18
C PHE A 450 -12.10 -9.67 -11.47
N LEU A 451 -12.55 -8.90 -12.46
CA LEU A 451 -11.90 -8.83 -13.76
C LEU A 451 -11.39 -7.42 -14.03
N GLN A 452 -10.22 -7.35 -14.63
CA GLN A 452 -9.74 -6.17 -15.34
C GLN A 452 -9.73 -6.48 -16.84
N ILE A 453 -10.29 -5.59 -17.65
CA ILE A 453 -10.21 -5.63 -19.11
C ILE A 453 -9.46 -4.38 -19.58
N GLN A 454 -8.34 -4.61 -20.25
CA GLN A 454 -7.50 -3.54 -20.79
C GLN A 454 -7.90 -3.25 -22.24
N LEU A 455 -8.29 -2.00 -22.51
CA LEU A 455 -8.61 -1.50 -23.85
C LEU A 455 -7.51 -0.56 -24.33
N ASN A 456 -7.10 -0.72 -25.60
CA ASN A 456 -6.04 0.11 -26.19
C ASN A 456 -6.42 1.59 -26.33
N GLY A 457 -7.71 1.92 -26.39
CA GLY A 457 -8.18 3.30 -26.42
C GLY A 457 -7.46 4.19 -27.44
N GLY A 458 -6.92 5.31 -26.97
CA GLY A 458 -6.18 6.27 -27.79
C GLY A 458 -4.88 5.74 -28.40
N LYS A 459 -4.40 4.53 -28.02
CA LYS A 459 -3.21 3.92 -28.62
C LYS A 459 -3.41 3.50 -30.06
N PHE A 460 -4.64 3.23 -30.50
CA PHE A 460 -4.91 2.73 -31.85
C PHE A 460 -4.38 3.64 -32.96
N ARG A 461 -4.49 4.97 -32.80
CA ARG A 461 -3.96 5.94 -33.78
C ARG A 461 -2.43 5.99 -33.85
N GLY A 462 -1.71 5.54 -32.81
CA GLY A 462 -0.25 5.57 -32.76
C GLY A 462 0.35 6.96 -32.44
N GLN A 463 1.60 7.20 -32.90
CA GLN A 463 2.37 8.44 -32.66
C GLN A 463 2.18 9.52 -33.73
N ALA A 464 1.67 9.13 -34.89
CA ALA A 464 1.34 9.98 -36.01
C ALA A 464 0.07 9.42 -36.66
N PRO A 465 -0.77 10.26 -37.26
CA PRO A 465 -1.94 9.78 -38.00
C PRO A 465 -1.55 8.71 -39.03
N LYS A 466 -2.29 7.61 -39.05
CA LYS A 466 -2.05 6.47 -39.95
C LYS A 466 -3.22 6.31 -40.90
N GLU A 467 -2.97 5.94 -42.15
CA GLU A 467 -4.04 5.62 -43.11
C GLU A 467 -4.80 4.33 -42.71
N ALA A 468 -4.09 3.34 -42.17
CA ALA A 468 -4.68 2.04 -41.84
C ALA A 468 -5.73 2.10 -40.69
N TRP A 469 -5.68 3.13 -39.83
CA TRP A 469 -6.59 3.23 -38.68
C TRP A 469 -8.01 3.66 -39.10
N PRO A 470 -8.22 4.79 -39.80
CA PRO A 470 -9.51 5.14 -40.38
C PRO A 470 -10.13 4.01 -41.22
N SER A 471 -9.33 3.31 -42.05
CA SER A 471 -9.85 2.19 -42.86
C SER A 471 -10.39 1.04 -42.01
N ARG A 472 -9.77 0.74 -40.86
CA ARG A 472 -10.29 -0.25 -39.91
C ARG A 472 -11.62 0.21 -39.31
N VAL A 473 -11.68 1.47 -38.89
CA VAL A 473 -12.86 2.06 -38.27
C VAL A 473 -14.03 2.12 -39.26
N GLU A 474 -13.79 2.48 -40.52
CA GLU A 474 -14.79 2.43 -41.59
C GLU A 474 -15.29 1.01 -41.83
N LYS A 475 -14.39 0.01 -41.84
CA LYS A 475 -14.76 -1.39 -42.01
C LYS A 475 -15.62 -1.92 -40.85
N GLU A 476 -15.27 -1.58 -39.61
CA GLU A 476 -15.90 -2.16 -38.42
C GLU A 476 -17.10 -1.34 -37.91
N LEU A 477 -17.09 -0.01 -38.08
CA LEU A 477 -18.10 0.93 -37.58
C LEU A 477 -18.85 1.69 -38.69
N GLY A 478 -18.51 1.47 -39.97
CA GLY A 478 -19.21 2.02 -41.14
C GLY A 478 -18.77 3.42 -41.60
N SER A 479 -18.05 4.17 -40.77
CA SER A 479 -17.52 5.50 -41.13
C SER A 479 -16.34 5.90 -40.23
N SER A 480 -15.48 6.80 -40.70
CA SER A 480 -14.47 7.51 -39.91
C SER A 480 -14.96 8.92 -39.53
N THR A 481 -14.31 9.54 -38.54
CA THR A 481 -14.67 10.89 -38.07
C THR A 481 -14.12 11.92 -39.05
N PRO A 482 -14.96 12.80 -39.62
CA PRO A 482 -14.49 13.79 -40.56
C PRO A 482 -13.75 14.93 -39.83
N ILE A 483 -12.71 15.46 -40.47
CA ILE A 483 -11.82 16.49 -39.90
C ILE A 483 -12.60 17.78 -39.58
N ASP A 484 -13.58 18.15 -40.38
CA ASP A 484 -14.39 19.36 -40.20
C ASP A 484 -15.36 19.29 -39.01
N ALA A 485 -15.60 18.09 -38.46
CA ALA A 485 -16.35 17.90 -37.21
C ALA A 485 -15.49 18.09 -35.95
N VAL A 486 -14.16 18.16 -36.09
CA VAL A 486 -13.24 18.33 -34.96
C VAL A 486 -13.37 19.72 -34.36
N LYS A 487 -13.41 19.78 -33.03
CA LYS A 487 -13.26 21.00 -32.25
C LYS A 487 -12.05 20.83 -31.34
N LEU A 488 -11.03 21.66 -31.56
CA LEU A 488 -9.82 21.65 -30.75
C LEU A 488 -10.00 22.57 -29.53
N PRO A 489 -9.39 22.22 -28.38
CA PRO A 489 -9.18 23.16 -27.27
C PRO A 489 -8.42 24.41 -27.72
N ALA A 490 -8.63 25.56 -27.07
CA ALA A 490 -8.08 26.85 -27.52
C ALA A 490 -6.54 26.90 -27.51
N TYR A 491 -5.90 26.05 -26.70
CA TYR A 491 -4.44 25.92 -26.62
C TYR A 491 -3.81 25.11 -27.77
N LEU A 492 -4.61 24.58 -28.69
CA LEU A 492 -4.15 23.89 -29.89
C LEU A 492 -4.46 24.70 -31.16
N PRO A 493 -3.55 24.74 -32.14
CA PRO A 493 -3.80 25.41 -33.41
C PRO A 493 -4.52 24.48 -34.41
N ASP A 494 -5.20 25.09 -35.38
CA ASP A 494 -5.83 24.42 -36.54
C ASP A 494 -4.78 23.93 -37.57
N HIS A 495 -3.78 23.19 -37.08
CA HIS A 495 -2.76 22.57 -37.91
C HIS A 495 -3.32 21.28 -38.53
N PRO A 496 -3.14 21.02 -39.84
CA PRO A 496 -3.68 19.83 -40.51
C PRO A 496 -3.36 18.51 -39.81
N VAL A 497 -2.10 18.31 -39.40
CA VAL A 497 -1.67 17.13 -38.60
C VAL A 497 -2.42 17.00 -37.26
N ILE A 498 -2.68 18.12 -36.56
CA ILE A 498 -3.36 18.09 -35.25
C ILE A 498 -4.84 17.78 -35.43
N LEU A 499 -5.50 18.44 -36.40
CA LEU A 499 -6.90 18.16 -36.73
C LEU A 499 -7.08 16.69 -37.16
N GLN A 500 -6.17 16.16 -37.98
CA GLN A 500 -6.20 14.77 -38.41
C GLN A 500 -5.94 13.78 -37.25
N ASP A 501 -5.01 14.07 -36.33
CA ASP A 501 -4.78 13.25 -35.13
C ASP A 501 -6.01 13.24 -34.23
N TRP A 502 -6.64 14.40 -34.03
CA TRP A 502 -7.84 14.52 -33.19
C TRP A 502 -9.04 13.78 -33.80
N ALA A 503 -9.25 13.84 -35.12
CA ALA A 503 -10.26 13.04 -35.81
C ALA A 503 -10.03 11.53 -35.60
N GLN A 504 -8.77 11.07 -35.76
CA GLN A 504 -8.42 9.67 -35.50
C GLN A 504 -8.53 9.27 -34.03
N TYR A 505 -8.31 10.20 -33.11
CA TYR A 505 -8.56 10.01 -31.68
C TYR A 505 -10.05 9.85 -31.39
N LEU A 506 -10.93 10.66 -31.99
CA LEU A 506 -12.38 10.49 -31.85
C LEU A 506 -12.85 9.13 -32.43
N ASP A 507 -12.21 8.64 -33.48
CA ASP A 507 -12.43 7.26 -33.94
C ASP A 507 -11.97 6.20 -32.93
N CYS A 508 -10.91 6.46 -32.14
CA CYS A 508 -10.53 5.58 -31.01
C CYS A 508 -11.61 5.55 -29.92
N VAL A 509 -12.26 6.69 -29.66
CA VAL A 509 -13.39 6.79 -28.69
C VAL A 509 -14.58 5.96 -29.19
N ARG A 510 -14.96 6.11 -30.47
CA ARG A 510 -16.02 5.30 -31.10
C ARG A 510 -15.72 3.80 -31.06
N TYR A 511 -14.46 3.44 -31.30
CA TYR A 511 -14.05 2.04 -31.24
C TYR A 511 -14.08 1.48 -29.81
N THR A 512 -13.69 2.27 -28.82
CA THR A 512 -13.77 1.90 -27.39
C THR A 512 -15.24 1.69 -26.98
N ASP A 513 -16.16 2.53 -27.45
CA ASP A 513 -17.59 2.35 -27.26
C ASP A 513 -18.09 1.01 -27.83
N HIS A 514 -17.68 0.68 -29.07
CA HIS A 514 -18.00 -0.61 -29.68
C HIS A 514 -17.44 -1.79 -28.87
N GLN A 515 -16.20 -1.70 -28.39
CA GLN A 515 -15.58 -2.72 -27.55
C GLN A 515 -16.34 -2.92 -26.23
N LEU A 516 -16.80 -1.85 -25.59
CA LEU A 516 -17.66 -1.93 -24.40
C LEU A 516 -18.98 -2.65 -24.73
N GLY A 517 -19.61 -2.34 -25.87
CA GLY A 517 -20.80 -3.05 -26.33
C GLY A 517 -20.59 -4.57 -26.43
N SER A 518 -19.46 -5.02 -26.99
CA SER A 518 -19.12 -6.45 -27.04
C SER A 518 -18.89 -7.07 -25.66
N ILE A 519 -18.27 -6.33 -24.73
CA ILE A 519 -18.08 -6.79 -23.34
C ILE A 519 -19.43 -7.01 -22.66
N LEU A 520 -20.35 -6.04 -22.78
CA LEU A 520 -21.69 -6.12 -22.20
C LEU A 520 -22.48 -7.29 -22.79
N ALA A 521 -22.44 -7.45 -24.13
CA ALA A 521 -23.09 -8.57 -24.81
C ALA A 521 -22.52 -9.94 -24.36
N ARG A 522 -21.20 -10.02 -24.12
CA ARG A 522 -20.55 -11.25 -23.63
C ARG A 522 -20.99 -11.61 -22.20
N LEU A 523 -21.10 -10.62 -21.33
CA LEU A 523 -21.63 -10.80 -19.96
C LEU A 523 -23.11 -11.18 -19.98
N GLU A 524 -23.90 -10.63 -20.91
CA GLU A 524 -25.31 -10.99 -21.07
C GLU A 524 -25.46 -12.44 -21.55
N LYS A 525 -24.72 -12.83 -22.59
CA LYS A 525 -24.71 -14.20 -23.14
C LYS A 525 -24.34 -15.26 -22.09
N SER A 526 -23.47 -14.92 -21.14
CA SER A 526 -23.04 -15.81 -20.05
C SER A 526 -23.98 -15.79 -18.83
N GLY A 527 -24.95 -14.87 -18.79
CA GLY A 527 -25.85 -14.68 -17.65
C GLY A 527 -25.24 -13.91 -16.47
N ASP A 528 -24.04 -13.36 -16.63
CA ASP A 528 -23.29 -12.68 -15.56
C ASP A 528 -23.61 -11.19 -15.43
N LEU A 529 -24.16 -10.55 -16.48
CA LEU A 529 -24.36 -9.09 -16.52
C LEU A 529 -25.15 -8.56 -15.32
N ASN A 530 -26.25 -9.21 -14.95
CA ASN A 530 -27.14 -8.76 -13.88
C ASN A 530 -26.52 -8.86 -12.47
N ASN A 531 -25.46 -9.65 -12.31
CA ASN A 531 -24.72 -9.77 -11.06
C ASN A 531 -23.38 -9.01 -11.08
N THR A 532 -23.09 -8.23 -12.12
CA THR A 532 -21.78 -7.58 -12.29
C THR A 532 -21.87 -6.07 -12.08
N VAL A 533 -21.07 -5.54 -11.15
CA VAL A 533 -20.79 -4.10 -11.06
C VAL A 533 -19.62 -3.77 -11.99
N ILE A 534 -19.88 -2.89 -12.94
CA ILE A 534 -18.97 -2.47 -14.00
C ILE A 534 -18.48 -1.06 -13.69
N PHE A 535 -17.17 -0.91 -13.59
CA PHE A 535 -16.46 0.36 -13.57
C PHE A 535 -15.85 0.58 -14.96
N PHE A 536 -16.20 1.69 -15.61
CA PHE A 536 -15.59 2.10 -16.89
C PHE A 536 -14.79 3.37 -16.66
N MET A 537 -13.50 3.35 -16.99
CA MET A 537 -12.61 4.50 -16.82
C MET A 537 -11.44 4.52 -17.81
N THR A 538 -10.67 5.61 -17.84
CA THR A 538 -9.40 5.70 -18.58
C THR A 538 -8.20 5.85 -17.62
N ASP A 539 -7.02 5.35 -17.98
CA ASP A 539 -5.85 5.38 -17.08
C ASP A 539 -5.22 6.78 -16.91
N HIS A 540 -5.46 7.67 -17.86
CA HIS A 540 -5.20 9.11 -17.80
C HIS A 540 -5.76 9.77 -19.09
N GLY A 541 -5.70 11.10 -19.17
CA GLY A 541 -6.14 11.85 -20.35
C GLY A 541 -5.39 11.55 -21.66
N ILE A 542 -5.88 12.11 -22.76
CA ILE A 542 -5.37 11.92 -24.12
C ILE A 542 -3.86 12.18 -24.21
N SER A 543 -3.17 11.36 -25.02
CA SER A 543 -1.75 11.56 -25.34
C SER A 543 -1.55 12.70 -26.35
N HIS A 544 -1.75 13.94 -25.89
CA HIS A 544 -1.57 15.17 -26.66
C HIS A 544 -0.65 16.18 -25.95
N VAL A 545 -0.20 17.20 -26.67
CA VAL A 545 0.53 18.35 -26.11
C VAL A 545 -0.28 18.97 -24.98
N ARG A 546 0.36 19.21 -23.82
CA ARG A 546 -0.24 19.73 -22.57
C ARG A 546 -1.16 18.77 -21.79
N ASN A 547 -1.41 17.56 -22.28
CA ASN A 547 -2.31 16.60 -21.62
C ASN A 547 -1.49 15.53 -20.86
N LYS A 548 -1.34 14.32 -21.42
CA LYS A 548 -0.47 13.28 -20.83
C LYS A 548 0.91 13.83 -20.38
N GLN A 549 1.37 13.42 -19.20
CA GLN A 549 2.55 13.93 -18.46
C GLN A 549 2.42 15.34 -17.84
N PHE A 550 1.29 16.05 -17.99
CA PHE A 550 1.03 17.34 -17.35
C PHE A 550 -0.18 17.28 -16.44
N LEU A 551 -0.19 18.12 -15.39
CA LEU A 551 -1.22 18.11 -14.36
C LEU A 551 -2.42 19.02 -14.67
N TYR A 552 -2.61 19.41 -15.94
CA TYR A 552 -3.84 20.06 -16.43
C TYR A 552 -5.02 19.08 -16.45
N ASP A 553 -6.25 19.59 -16.53
CA ASP A 553 -7.45 18.75 -16.53
C ASP A 553 -7.44 17.86 -17.78
N GLY A 554 -6.93 18.36 -18.91
CA GLY A 554 -6.69 17.56 -20.11
C GLY A 554 -5.81 16.31 -19.91
N GLY A 555 -4.94 16.29 -18.90
CA GLY A 555 -4.11 15.13 -18.54
C GLY A 555 -4.68 14.28 -17.39
N THR A 556 -5.46 14.89 -16.49
CA THR A 556 -5.85 14.27 -15.20
C THR A 556 -7.33 13.96 -15.08
N HIS A 557 -8.22 14.69 -15.76
CA HIS A 557 -9.65 14.41 -15.79
C HIS A 557 -9.95 13.20 -16.70
N VAL A 558 -10.69 12.24 -16.18
CA VAL A 558 -11.01 10.98 -16.86
C VAL A 558 -12.50 10.67 -16.73
N PRO A 559 -13.11 9.94 -17.68
CA PRO A 559 -14.46 9.44 -17.49
C PRO A 559 -14.47 8.40 -16.37
N LEU A 560 -15.53 8.40 -15.57
CA LEU A 560 -15.85 7.32 -14.65
C LEU A 560 -17.34 7.03 -14.66
N LEU A 561 -17.70 5.81 -15.05
CA LEU A 561 -19.06 5.28 -14.95
C LEU A 561 -19.07 4.06 -14.04
N VAL A 562 -20.09 3.96 -13.18
CA VAL A 562 -20.31 2.78 -12.33
C VAL A 562 -21.74 2.31 -12.52
N ALA A 563 -21.95 1.07 -12.97
CA ALA A 563 -23.29 0.52 -13.20
C ALA A 563 -23.35 -0.95 -12.79
N GLY A 564 -24.50 -1.43 -12.29
CA GLY A 564 -24.64 -2.81 -11.85
C GLY A 564 -25.73 -3.02 -10.80
N PRO A 565 -25.80 -4.21 -10.18
CA PRO A 565 -26.78 -4.49 -9.14
C PRO A 565 -26.63 -3.54 -7.95
N ASN A 566 -27.75 -3.02 -7.45
CA ASN A 566 -27.82 -2.06 -6.34
C ASN A 566 -27.10 -0.73 -6.58
N ILE A 567 -26.72 -0.42 -7.83
CA ILE A 567 -26.23 0.89 -8.23
C ILE A 567 -27.41 1.71 -8.76
N PRO A 568 -27.67 2.91 -8.22
CA PRO A 568 -28.71 3.79 -8.75
C PRO A 568 -28.50 4.09 -10.24
N ALA A 569 -29.56 3.95 -11.02
CA ALA A 569 -29.53 4.20 -12.46
C ALA A 569 -29.80 5.67 -12.79
N GLY A 570 -29.10 6.20 -13.80
CA GLY A 570 -29.33 7.52 -14.38
C GLY A 570 -28.87 8.69 -13.51
N GLN A 571 -28.04 8.46 -12.50
CA GLN A 571 -27.52 9.54 -11.65
C GLN A 571 -26.27 10.17 -12.26
N VAL A 572 -26.15 11.48 -12.10
CA VAL A 572 -24.94 12.24 -12.39
C VAL A 572 -24.42 12.84 -11.09
N ARG A 573 -23.14 12.60 -10.80
CA ARG A 573 -22.45 13.05 -9.61
C ARG A 573 -21.38 14.07 -9.96
N GLU A 574 -21.39 15.17 -9.21
CA GLU A 574 -20.51 16.33 -9.39
C GLU A 574 -19.42 16.40 -8.32
N ASP A 575 -19.44 15.51 -7.33
CA ASP A 575 -18.41 15.47 -6.32
C ASP A 575 -17.07 14.97 -6.87
N LEU A 576 -16.02 15.40 -6.20
CA LEU A 576 -14.64 15.09 -6.49
C LEU A 576 -14.30 13.64 -6.14
N VAL A 577 -13.89 12.86 -7.14
CA VAL A 577 -13.44 11.48 -6.96
C VAL A 577 -12.09 11.23 -7.63
N GLU A 578 -11.30 10.32 -7.08
CA GLU A 578 -10.02 9.91 -7.66
C GLU A 578 -10.09 8.47 -8.14
N HIS A 579 -9.33 8.10 -9.17
CA HIS A 579 -9.35 6.75 -9.72
C HIS A 579 -8.94 5.68 -8.69
N ILE A 580 -8.11 6.02 -7.70
CA ILE A 580 -7.79 5.11 -6.59
C ILE A 580 -9.03 4.69 -5.80
N ASP A 581 -10.12 5.47 -5.82
CA ASP A 581 -11.37 5.19 -5.11
C ASP A 581 -12.10 3.95 -5.64
N LEU A 582 -11.77 3.49 -6.87
CA LEU A 582 -12.23 2.20 -7.39
C LEU A 582 -11.82 1.05 -6.47
N ALA A 583 -10.64 1.12 -5.85
CA ALA A 583 -10.13 0.09 -4.95
C ALA A 583 -11.05 -0.10 -3.73
N ALA A 584 -11.21 0.93 -2.90
CA ALA A 584 -12.03 0.85 -1.69
C ALA A 584 -13.50 0.58 -1.98
N THR A 585 -14.03 1.15 -3.07
CA THR A 585 -15.42 0.95 -3.50
C THR A 585 -15.66 -0.49 -3.93
N SER A 586 -14.75 -1.07 -4.72
CA SER A 586 -14.85 -2.47 -5.16
C SER A 586 -14.75 -3.45 -4.00
N LEU A 587 -13.81 -3.22 -3.08
CA LEU A 587 -13.68 -4.04 -1.86
C LEU A 587 -14.95 -3.99 -1.01
N ALA A 588 -15.52 -2.80 -0.82
CA ALA A 588 -16.75 -2.62 -0.06
C ALA A 588 -17.96 -3.34 -0.69
N LEU A 589 -18.14 -3.23 -2.02
CA LEU A 589 -19.20 -3.95 -2.75
C LEU A 589 -19.06 -5.48 -2.64
N ALA A 590 -17.83 -5.97 -2.51
CA ALA A 590 -17.52 -7.39 -2.32
C ALA A 590 -17.59 -7.86 -0.85
N GLY A 591 -17.82 -6.95 0.11
CA GLY A 591 -17.75 -7.23 1.54
C GLY A 591 -16.33 -7.53 2.04
N ILE A 592 -15.30 -7.07 1.32
CA ILE A 592 -13.89 -7.25 1.66
C ILE A 592 -13.42 -6.03 2.48
N PRO A 593 -12.81 -6.22 3.65
CA PRO A 593 -12.28 -5.12 4.45
C PRO A 593 -11.19 -4.34 3.72
N LYS A 594 -11.29 -3.01 3.75
CA LYS A 594 -10.27 -2.09 3.24
C LYS A 594 -9.03 -2.10 4.16
N PRO A 595 -7.80 -2.26 3.62
CA PRO A 595 -6.56 -2.11 4.39
C PRO A 595 -6.40 -0.70 4.98
N GLY A 596 -5.86 -0.61 6.21
CA GLY A 596 -5.78 0.65 6.96
C GLY A 596 -4.91 1.74 6.33
N ARG A 597 -3.86 1.37 5.59
CA ARG A 597 -2.93 2.30 4.93
C ARG A 597 -3.48 2.90 3.63
N MET A 598 -4.50 2.28 3.05
CA MET A 598 -5.02 2.62 1.72
C MET A 598 -5.66 4.01 1.69
N ASN A 599 -5.19 4.93 0.82
CA ASN A 599 -5.71 6.31 0.74
C ASN A 599 -7.09 6.47 0.07
N SER A 600 -7.53 5.48 -0.71
CA SER A 600 -8.80 5.51 -1.43
C SER A 600 -10.04 5.63 -0.53
N GLN A 601 -11.19 6.03 -1.08
CA GLN A 601 -12.46 6.13 -0.37
C GLN A 601 -13.52 5.25 -1.02
N ASN A 602 -14.43 4.71 -0.20
CA ASN A 602 -15.64 4.08 -0.74
C ASN A 602 -16.63 5.19 -1.14
N ILE A 603 -16.63 5.55 -2.43
CA ILE A 603 -17.45 6.66 -2.95
C ILE A 603 -18.94 6.32 -3.03
N LEU A 604 -19.31 5.05 -2.88
CA LEU A 604 -20.71 4.60 -2.87
C LEU A 604 -21.26 4.37 -1.45
N SER A 605 -20.47 4.63 -0.41
CA SER A 605 -20.95 4.53 0.97
C SER A 605 -22.07 5.56 1.21
N PRO A 606 -23.16 5.20 1.93
CA PRO A 606 -24.14 6.17 2.39
C PRO A 606 -23.53 7.28 3.26
N ASP A 607 -22.45 6.97 3.97
CA ASP A 607 -21.72 7.91 4.84
C ASP A 607 -20.52 8.56 4.12
N HIS A 608 -20.43 8.41 2.79
CA HIS A 608 -19.36 9.01 2.01
C HIS A 608 -19.39 10.54 2.16
N LYS A 609 -18.25 11.11 2.56
CA LYS A 609 -18.05 12.55 2.58
C LYS A 609 -17.24 12.93 1.34
N PRO A 610 -17.84 13.69 0.40
CA PRO A 610 -17.13 14.21 -0.77
C PRO A 610 -15.79 14.84 -0.42
N ARG A 611 -14.78 14.60 -1.26
CA ARG A 611 -13.51 15.29 -1.16
C ARG A 611 -13.72 16.79 -1.41
N GLN A 612 -13.04 17.63 -0.64
CA GLN A 612 -12.99 19.07 -0.93
C GLN A 612 -11.96 19.39 -2.03
N ALA A 613 -10.95 18.53 -2.17
CA ALA A 613 -9.91 18.64 -3.18
C ALA A 613 -9.39 17.25 -3.59
N VAL A 614 -8.91 17.14 -4.83
CA VAL A 614 -8.15 16.00 -5.37
C VAL A 614 -6.74 16.43 -5.70
N PHE A 615 -5.82 15.47 -5.69
CA PHE A 615 -4.40 15.74 -5.79
C PHE A 615 -3.77 14.90 -6.89
N ALA A 616 -2.87 15.50 -7.64
CA ALA A 616 -2.09 14.79 -8.64
C ALA A 616 -0.60 15.16 -8.56
N ALA A 617 0.24 14.23 -8.99
CA ALA A 617 1.68 14.37 -8.97
C ALA A 617 2.30 13.78 -10.24
N ARG A 618 3.36 14.44 -10.72
CA ARG A 618 4.21 13.96 -11.82
C ARG A 618 5.67 14.19 -11.46
N ASP A 619 6.46 13.13 -11.57
CA ASP A 619 7.90 13.14 -11.37
C ASP A 619 8.59 12.70 -12.67
N ARG A 620 9.58 11.80 -12.63
CA ARG A 620 10.29 11.38 -13.84
C ARG A 620 9.35 10.64 -14.80
N ALA A 621 9.42 11.03 -16.07
CA ALA A 621 8.73 10.37 -17.18
C ALA A 621 9.76 9.93 -18.22
N ASP A 622 10.01 8.62 -18.29
CA ASP A 622 11.12 8.06 -19.06
C ASP A 622 12.45 8.68 -18.62
N GLU A 623 13.19 9.35 -19.51
CA GLU A 623 14.42 10.08 -19.18
C GLU A 623 14.16 11.48 -18.59
N THR A 624 12.96 12.03 -18.73
CA THR A 624 12.72 13.44 -18.42
C THR A 624 12.38 13.61 -16.94
N VAL A 625 13.31 14.19 -16.18
CA VAL A 625 13.13 14.54 -14.76
C VAL A 625 12.28 15.80 -14.62
N ASP A 626 11.27 15.73 -13.76
CA ASP A 626 10.46 16.86 -13.36
C ASP A 626 9.91 16.62 -11.95
N TRP A 627 9.22 17.63 -11.42
CA TRP A 627 8.49 17.58 -10.18
C TRP A 627 7.34 18.56 -10.30
N ILE A 628 6.13 18.04 -10.47
CA ILE A 628 4.90 18.81 -10.57
C ILE A 628 3.91 18.24 -9.57
N ARG A 629 3.21 19.11 -8.85
CA ARG A 629 2.15 18.75 -7.92
C ARG A 629 0.95 19.66 -8.15
N SER A 630 -0.25 19.13 -8.02
CA SER A 630 -1.46 19.93 -8.14
C SER A 630 -2.50 19.58 -7.09
N VAL A 631 -3.31 20.58 -6.77
CA VAL A 631 -4.56 20.44 -6.01
C VAL A 631 -5.69 21.04 -6.84
N ARG A 632 -6.78 20.30 -6.96
CA ARG A 632 -7.97 20.70 -7.71
C ARG A 632 -9.19 20.61 -6.82
N THR A 633 -9.89 21.73 -6.64
CA THR A 633 -11.18 21.83 -5.96
C THR A 633 -12.31 21.87 -6.98
N GLU A 634 -13.55 22.08 -6.54
CA GLU A 634 -14.68 22.27 -7.45
C GLU A 634 -14.42 23.40 -8.48
N LYS A 635 -13.88 24.52 -8.00
CA LYS A 635 -13.72 25.75 -8.78
C LYS A 635 -12.28 26.02 -9.19
N TRP A 636 -11.35 25.81 -8.28
CA TRP A 636 -9.97 26.28 -8.42
C TRP A 636 -9.00 25.15 -8.64
N LYS A 637 -7.94 25.45 -9.37
CA LYS A 637 -6.79 24.56 -9.51
C LYS A 637 -5.48 25.28 -9.33
N TYR A 638 -4.63 24.69 -8.50
CA TYR A 638 -3.29 25.16 -8.25
C TYR A 638 -2.27 24.12 -8.72
N ILE A 639 -1.24 24.55 -9.44
CA ILE A 639 -0.12 23.72 -9.88
C ILE A 639 1.17 24.33 -9.36
N ARG A 640 2.01 23.48 -8.76
CA ARG A 640 3.37 23.82 -8.33
C ARG A 640 4.38 23.17 -9.27
N ASN A 641 5.29 24.00 -9.81
CA ASN A 641 6.39 23.56 -10.64
C ASN A 641 7.71 23.56 -9.86
N GLY A 642 8.34 22.39 -9.71
CA GLY A 642 9.59 22.24 -8.97
C GLY A 642 10.83 22.75 -9.71
N PHE A 643 10.78 22.86 -11.04
CA PHE A 643 11.90 23.34 -11.86
C PHE A 643 11.44 24.49 -12.77
N PRO A 644 11.18 25.69 -12.25
CA PRO A 644 10.66 26.82 -13.03
C PRO A 644 11.62 27.30 -14.14
N SER A 645 12.93 27.12 -13.95
CA SER A 645 13.96 27.51 -14.92
C SER A 645 14.08 26.57 -16.11
N ARG A 646 13.36 25.44 -16.13
CA ARG A 646 13.35 24.47 -17.24
C ARG A 646 12.21 24.77 -18.23
N PRO A 647 12.36 24.40 -19.51
CA PRO A 647 11.30 24.60 -20.51
C PRO A 647 10.00 23.90 -20.13
N TYR A 648 8.87 24.47 -20.54
CA TYR A 648 7.55 23.87 -20.32
C TYR A 648 7.47 22.47 -20.93
N LEU A 649 7.77 22.38 -22.23
CA LEU A 649 7.86 21.12 -22.96
C LEU A 649 9.32 20.64 -22.99
N GLN A 650 9.76 20.07 -21.87
CA GLN A 650 11.09 19.48 -21.75
C GLN A 650 11.34 18.37 -22.79
N PRO A 651 12.58 18.21 -23.29
CA PRO A 651 12.96 17.13 -24.20
C PRO A 651 12.62 15.75 -23.64
N ASN A 652 12.03 14.92 -24.50
CA ASN A 652 11.61 13.55 -24.18
C ASN A 652 11.44 12.77 -25.49
N ASN A 653 12.14 11.65 -25.64
CA ASN A 653 12.19 10.86 -26.87
C ASN A 653 10.80 10.36 -27.28
N TYR A 654 10.00 9.90 -26.31
CA TYR A 654 8.62 9.47 -26.57
C TYR A 654 7.74 10.60 -27.08
N LYS A 655 7.73 11.77 -26.42
CA LYS A 655 6.92 12.92 -26.85
C LYS A 655 7.41 13.50 -28.17
N ASP A 656 8.72 13.64 -28.34
CA ASP A 656 9.32 14.27 -29.51
C ASP A 656 9.17 13.42 -30.79
N SER A 657 8.92 12.11 -30.64
CA SER A 657 8.55 11.22 -31.74
C SER A 657 7.14 11.46 -32.30
N LYS A 658 6.29 12.24 -31.61
CA LYS A 658 4.90 12.45 -32.01
C LYS A 658 4.76 13.55 -33.07
N ALA A 659 4.01 13.26 -34.13
CA ALA A 659 3.77 14.22 -35.21
C ALA A 659 3.09 15.51 -34.71
N ILE A 660 2.21 15.42 -33.71
CA ILE A 660 1.56 16.58 -33.08
C ILE A 660 2.55 17.51 -32.35
N VAL A 661 3.60 16.98 -31.72
CA VAL A 661 4.64 17.77 -31.06
C VAL A 661 5.53 18.42 -32.11
N GLN A 662 5.88 17.68 -33.16
CA GLN A 662 6.66 18.19 -34.30
C GLN A 662 5.93 19.32 -35.02
N ALA A 663 4.62 19.18 -35.25
CA ALA A 663 3.76 20.21 -35.82
C ALA A 663 3.73 21.49 -34.97
N MET A 664 3.55 21.36 -33.65
CA MET A 664 3.59 22.50 -32.73
C MET A 664 4.96 23.20 -32.77
N ARG A 665 6.07 22.45 -32.72
CA ARG A 665 7.43 23.02 -32.79
C ARG A 665 7.67 23.72 -34.14
N GLN A 666 7.21 23.13 -35.23
CA GLN A 666 7.32 23.71 -36.57
C GLN A 666 6.59 25.07 -36.66
N TRP A 667 5.33 25.14 -36.21
CA TRP A 667 4.57 26.40 -36.25
C TRP A 667 5.07 27.42 -35.24
N HIS A 668 5.59 26.99 -34.09
CA HIS A 668 6.27 27.89 -33.14
C HIS A 668 7.49 28.55 -33.80
N ALA A 669 8.36 27.77 -34.45
CA ALA A 669 9.54 28.30 -35.15
C ALA A 669 9.18 29.23 -36.32
N GLN A 670 7.97 29.10 -36.88
CA GLN A 670 7.44 29.97 -37.93
C GLN A 670 6.66 31.17 -37.40
N ASN A 671 6.57 31.36 -36.08
CA ASN A 671 5.73 32.38 -35.42
C ASN A 671 4.25 32.34 -35.85
N LYS A 672 3.71 31.13 -36.06
CA LYS A 672 2.30 30.91 -36.47
C LYS A 672 1.36 30.61 -35.30
N LEU A 673 1.89 30.38 -34.11
CA LEU A 673 1.09 30.14 -32.90
C LEU A 673 0.68 31.47 -32.28
N ASN A 674 -0.56 31.55 -31.78
CA ASN A 674 -0.96 32.66 -30.92
C ASN A 674 -0.29 32.55 -29.52
N PRO A 675 -0.38 33.56 -28.64
CA PRO A 675 0.28 33.54 -27.34
C PRO A 675 -0.09 32.34 -26.44
N ASP A 676 -1.36 31.91 -26.46
CA ASP A 676 -1.83 30.79 -25.65
C ASP A 676 -1.32 29.44 -26.17
N GLN A 677 -1.32 29.26 -27.49
CA GLN A 677 -0.77 28.08 -28.17
C GLN A 677 0.76 28.00 -28.03
N ALA A 678 1.45 29.15 -28.05
CA ALA A 678 2.91 29.22 -27.94
C ALA A 678 3.41 28.95 -26.51
N ARG A 679 2.57 29.12 -25.49
CA ARG A 679 2.97 29.05 -24.06
C ARG A 679 3.67 27.75 -23.68
N ILE A 680 3.18 26.61 -24.18
CA ILE A 680 3.76 25.30 -23.90
C ILE A 680 5.18 25.13 -24.50
N MET A 681 5.62 26.04 -25.36
CA MET A 681 6.96 26.07 -25.96
C MET A 681 7.93 27.02 -25.24
N ALA A 682 7.50 27.67 -24.15
CA ALA A 682 8.36 28.59 -23.40
C ALA A 682 9.57 27.87 -22.78
N ASP A 683 10.72 28.56 -22.77
CA ASP A 683 11.99 28.07 -22.23
C ASP A 683 12.03 28.00 -20.69
N THR A 684 11.03 28.59 -20.04
CA THR A 684 10.80 28.56 -18.60
C THR A 684 9.31 28.39 -18.32
N ARG A 685 8.96 28.04 -17.08
CA ARG A 685 7.58 27.92 -16.61
C ARG A 685 7.39 28.69 -15.30
N PRO A 686 6.17 29.20 -15.04
CA PRO A 686 5.89 29.86 -13.78
C PRO A 686 6.12 28.89 -12.61
N LEU A 687 6.58 29.43 -11.49
CA LEU A 687 6.79 28.67 -10.27
C LEU A 687 5.47 28.11 -9.72
N GLU A 688 4.42 28.93 -9.81
CA GLU A 688 3.07 28.65 -9.35
C GLU A 688 2.06 29.01 -10.44
N GLU A 689 1.05 28.17 -10.59
CA GLU A 689 -0.08 28.41 -11.49
C GLU A 689 -1.39 28.31 -10.71
N LEU A 690 -2.32 29.24 -10.95
CA LEU A 690 -3.65 29.26 -10.37
C LEU A 690 -4.69 29.52 -11.46
N TYR A 691 -5.71 28.66 -11.54
CA TYR A 691 -6.76 28.73 -12.54
C TYR A 691 -8.16 28.72 -11.93
N ASP A 692 -9.05 29.56 -12.45
CA ASP A 692 -10.49 29.50 -12.20
C ASP A 692 -11.16 28.65 -13.28
N LEU A 693 -11.44 27.38 -12.98
CA LEU A 693 -12.00 26.43 -13.95
C LEU A 693 -13.45 26.75 -14.36
N THR A 694 -14.12 27.68 -13.68
CA THR A 694 -15.49 28.09 -14.05
C THR A 694 -15.52 29.05 -15.22
N THR A 695 -14.49 29.90 -15.35
CA THR A 695 -14.36 30.89 -16.42
C THR A 695 -13.28 30.53 -17.44
N ASP A 696 -12.34 29.68 -17.05
CA ASP A 696 -11.16 29.28 -17.84
C ASP A 696 -10.98 27.75 -17.80
N PRO A 697 -11.87 26.99 -18.48
CA PRO A 697 -11.82 25.53 -18.48
C PRO A 697 -10.59 24.98 -19.23
N ASP A 698 -9.99 25.78 -20.12
CA ASP A 698 -8.76 25.45 -20.83
C ASP A 698 -7.50 25.81 -20.01
N GLU A 699 -7.63 26.36 -18.79
CA GLU A 699 -6.52 26.69 -17.89
C GLU A 699 -5.47 27.64 -18.53
N LEU A 700 -5.92 28.64 -19.29
CA LEU A 700 -5.09 29.58 -20.04
C LEU A 700 -4.79 30.88 -19.30
N ASN A 701 -5.52 31.25 -18.26
CA ASN A 701 -5.29 32.49 -17.52
C ASN A 701 -4.67 32.20 -16.15
N ASN A 702 -3.34 32.30 -16.05
CA ASN A 702 -2.66 32.07 -14.77
C ASN A 702 -2.84 33.27 -13.84
N LEU A 703 -3.58 33.06 -12.75
CA LEU A 703 -3.92 34.07 -11.73
C LEU A 703 -2.95 34.11 -10.55
N ALA A 704 -1.87 33.31 -10.56
CA ALA A 704 -0.97 33.19 -9.40
C ALA A 704 -0.27 34.51 -9.02
N GLU A 705 -0.03 35.40 -9.98
CA GLU A 705 0.58 36.71 -9.74
C GLU A 705 -0.44 37.84 -9.51
N ASP A 706 -1.73 37.56 -9.70
CA ASP A 706 -2.78 38.56 -9.52
C ASP A 706 -3.05 38.78 -8.01
N PRO A 707 -2.86 40.03 -7.50
CA PRO A 707 -3.02 40.33 -6.09
C PRO A 707 -4.42 40.03 -5.54
N ASN A 708 -5.45 40.00 -6.38
CA ASN A 708 -6.83 39.72 -5.96
C ASN A 708 -7.06 38.26 -5.55
N TYR A 709 -6.18 37.34 -5.93
CA TYR A 709 -6.32 35.90 -5.67
C TYR A 709 -5.25 35.35 -4.71
N ARG A 710 -4.53 36.23 -4.00
CA ARG A 710 -3.47 35.84 -3.04
C ARG A 710 -3.96 34.87 -1.96
N ASP A 711 -5.16 35.11 -1.42
CA ASP A 711 -5.73 34.26 -0.36
C ASP A 711 -6.10 32.88 -0.90
N THR A 712 -6.70 32.81 -2.09
CA THR A 712 -7.02 31.55 -2.79
C THR A 712 -5.75 30.76 -3.10
N LEU A 713 -4.71 31.43 -3.62
CA LEU A 713 -3.40 30.82 -3.88
C LEU A 713 -2.81 30.23 -2.59
N ALA A 714 -2.77 31.01 -1.51
CA ALA A 714 -2.24 30.59 -0.22
C ALA A 714 -3.02 29.40 0.37
N GLN A 715 -4.36 29.43 0.28
CA GLN A 715 -5.22 28.34 0.74
C GLN A 715 -4.91 27.02 0.02
N LEU A 716 -4.83 27.05 -1.32
CA LEU A 716 -4.56 25.84 -2.11
C LEU A 716 -3.12 25.35 -1.95
N ARG A 717 -2.16 26.26 -1.84
CA ARG A 717 -0.78 25.94 -1.51
C ARG A 717 -0.70 25.18 -0.18
N ASN A 718 -1.39 25.66 0.86
CA ASN A 718 -1.42 25.01 2.17
C ASN A 718 -2.11 23.64 2.12
N GLN A 719 -3.22 23.50 1.37
CA GLN A 719 -3.85 22.19 1.17
C GLN A 719 -2.90 21.18 0.51
N LEU A 720 -2.09 21.64 -0.45
CA LEU A 720 -1.09 20.79 -1.09
C LEU A 720 -0.01 20.35 -0.08
N ILE A 721 0.52 21.28 0.72
CA ILE A 721 1.50 20.98 1.79
C ILE A 721 0.93 19.96 2.79
N ASP A 722 -0.31 20.16 3.24
CA ASP A 722 -0.99 19.28 4.18
C ASP A 722 -1.19 17.88 3.60
N TRP A 723 -1.57 17.78 2.32
CA TRP A 723 -1.69 16.51 1.63
C TRP A 723 -0.34 15.78 1.54
N GLN A 724 0.74 16.51 1.21
CA GLN A 724 2.08 15.92 1.14
C GLN A 724 2.51 15.35 2.50
N ALA A 725 2.34 16.13 3.57
CA ALA A 725 2.66 15.70 4.93
C ALA A 725 1.81 14.50 5.37
N LYS A 726 0.50 14.51 5.08
CA LYS A 726 -0.44 13.46 5.49
C LYS A 726 -0.22 12.13 4.76
N THR A 727 0.13 12.19 3.48
CA THR A 727 0.29 10.99 2.63
C THR A 727 1.72 10.47 2.58
N GLY A 728 2.70 11.26 3.04
CA GLY A 728 4.11 10.90 2.98
C GLY A 728 4.76 11.16 1.62
N ASP A 729 4.24 12.11 0.84
CA ASP A 729 4.93 12.63 -0.35
C ASP A 729 6.10 13.53 0.10
N TYR A 730 7.23 12.92 0.45
CA TYR A 730 8.43 13.66 0.85
C TYR A 730 9.16 14.31 -0.34
N GLY A 731 8.61 14.22 -1.55
CA GLY A 731 9.01 15.03 -2.70
C GLY A 731 10.51 15.08 -2.97
N GLN A 732 11.25 13.99 -2.72
CA GLN A 732 12.68 13.97 -2.95
C GLN A 732 12.94 13.83 -4.45
N ILE A 733 13.79 14.72 -4.98
CA ILE A 733 14.38 14.52 -6.29
C ILE A 733 15.18 13.23 -6.23
N GLU A 734 14.95 12.35 -7.20
CA GLU A 734 15.71 11.10 -7.29
C GLU A 734 17.21 11.40 -7.30
N THR A 735 17.96 10.60 -6.55
CA THR A 735 19.43 10.71 -6.51
C THR A 735 20.01 10.37 -7.89
N PRO A 736 21.17 10.93 -8.28
CA PRO A 736 21.84 10.56 -9.52
C PRO A 736 22.02 9.05 -9.72
N GLU A 737 22.26 8.31 -8.64
CA GLU A 737 22.43 6.85 -8.65
C GLU A 737 21.14 6.13 -9.06
N VAL A 738 20.00 6.52 -8.47
CA VAL A 738 18.66 6.00 -8.82
C VAL A 738 18.30 6.39 -10.25
N TYR A 739 18.56 7.63 -10.65
CA TYR A 739 18.32 8.08 -12.02
C TYR A 739 19.08 7.22 -13.03
N ASP A 740 20.37 6.98 -12.78
CA ASP A 740 21.23 6.17 -13.65
C ASP A 740 20.81 4.70 -13.67
N ALA A 741 20.40 4.15 -12.52
CA ALA A 741 19.90 2.80 -12.45
C ALA A 741 18.58 2.62 -13.21
N GLU A 742 17.62 3.54 -13.04
CA GLU A 742 16.29 3.42 -13.62
C GLU A 742 16.23 3.96 -15.05
N ALA A 743 16.46 5.27 -15.26
CA ALA A 743 16.40 5.90 -16.58
C ALA A 743 17.52 5.42 -17.52
N GLY A 744 18.66 5.02 -16.95
CA GLY A 744 19.76 4.41 -17.69
C GLY A 744 19.57 2.91 -17.97
N ALA A 745 18.46 2.29 -17.60
CA ALA A 745 18.23 0.87 -17.87
C ALA A 745 17.84 0.60 -19.33
N ASP A 746 18.47 -0.39 -19.95
CA ASP A 746 18.34 -0.68 -21.39
C ASP A 746 16.97 -1.20 -21.85
N HIS A 747 16.08 -1.56 -20.92
CA HIS A 747 14.74 -2.09 -21.24
C HIS A 747 13.68 -1.00 -21.46
N LEU A 748 14.00 0.28 -21.21
CA LEU A 748 13.05 1.38 -21.33
C LEU A 748 12.76 1.82 -22.78
N GLU A 749 13.63 1.49 -23.74
CA GLU A 749 13.41 1.73 -25.18
C GLU A 749 12.98 0.45 -25.91
N GLY A 750 11.68 0.16 -25.91
CA GLY A 750 11.08 -0.82 -26.83
C GLY A 750 11.55 -2.28 -26.69
N GLY A 751 12.23 -2.63 -25.60
CA GLY A 751 12.61 -4.01 -25.27
C GLY A 751 13.66 -4.65 -26.19
N LYS A 752 14.55 -3.88 -26.85
CA LYS A 752 15.57 -4.44 -27.76
C LYS A 752 16.99 -3.85 -27.64
N GLY A 753 17.38 -3.29 -26.50
CA GLY A 753 18.80 -3.10 -26.15
C GLY A 753 19.62 -2.13 -27.01
N ASN A 754 19.00 -1.28 -27.84
CA ASN A 754 19.68 -0.25 -28.62
C ASN A 754 19.14 1.12 -28.22
N ARG A 755 19.90 1.85 -27.41
CA ARG A 755 19.58 3.23 -27.01
C ARG A 755 19.72 4.18 -28.19
N SER A 756 18.68 4.93 -28.52
CA SER A 756 18.76 5.98 -29.55
C SER A 756 19.65 7.14 -29.11
N GLU A 757 20.32 7.75 -30.09
CA GLU A 757 21.20 8.91 -29.85
C GLU A 757 20.44 10.06 -29.18
N THR A 758 19.17 10.27 -29.54
CA THR A 758 18.29 11.27 -28.92
C THR A 758 18.05 10.98 -27.45
N TYR A 759 17.77 9.73 -27.08
CA TYR A 759 17.56 9.35 -25.68
C TYR A 759 18.83 9.58 -24.85
N GLN A 760 20.00 9.20 -25.37
CA GLN A 760 21.27 9.45 -24.68
C GLN A 760 21.54 10.95 -24.50
N LYS A 761 21.32 11.77 -25.54
CA LYS A 761 21.43 13.24 -25.44
C LYS A 761 20.51 13.82 -24.36
N ASN A 762 19.29 13.30 -24.25
CA ASN A 762 18.34 13.73 -23.22
C ASN A 762 18.81 13.31 -21.81
N LEU A 763 19.34 12.08 -21.64
CA LEU A 763 19.92 11.64 -20.36
C LEU A 763 21.04 12.60 -19.92
N ASP A 764 21.98 12.89 -20.80
CA ASP A 764 23.11 13.78 -20.51
C ASP A 764 22.64 15.21 -20.19
N LEU A 765 21.62 15.68 -20.91
CA LEU A 765 21.00 16.97 -20.64
C LEU A 765 20.36 17.03 -19.24
N MET A 766 19.62 16.00 -18.83
CA MET A 766 18.97 15.95 -17.52
C MET A 766 19.99 15.87 -16.39
N LYS A 767 21.10 15.14 -16.58
CA LYS A 767 22.24 15.13 -15.65
C LYS A 767 22.85 16.53 -15.49
N ARG A 768 23.07 17.25 -16.59
CA ARG A 768 23.55 18.64 -16.53
C ARG A 768 22.54 19.57 -15.84
N TRP A 769 21.26 19.44 -16.15
CA TRP A 769 20.21 20.25 -15.53
C TRP A 769 19.98 19.94 -14.05
N HIS A 770 20.46 18.82 -13.54
CA HIS A 770 20.46 18.55 -12.10
C HIS A 770 21.21 19.65 -11.32
N THR A 771 22.28 20.21 -11.89
CA THR A 771 23.06 21.31 -11.28
C THR A 771 22.77 22.67 -11.92
N GLU A 772 22.65 22.74 -13.26
CA GLU A 772 22.45 24.01 -13.99
C GLU A 772 21.05 24.61 -13.79
N LYS A 773 20.04 23.77 -13.56
CA LYS A 773 18.62 24.16 -13.45
C LYS A 773 17.97 23.44 -12.25
N PRO A 774 18.37 23.82 -11.01
CA PRO A 774 18.06 23.05 -9.81
C PRO A 774 16.59 23.15 -9.40
N PHE A 775 16.20 22.23 -8.52
CA PHE A 775 14.89 22.17 -7.91
C PHE A 775 14.65 23.34 -6.95
N VAL A 776 13.43 23.90 -6.96
CA VAL A 776 12.98 24.94 -6.06
C VAL A 776 11.92 24.36 -5.10
N PRO A 777 12.30 24.03 -3.86
CA PRO A 777 11.40 23.37 -2.92
C PRO A 777 10.21 24.27 -2.56
N LEU A 778 9.07 23.65 -2.27
CA LEU A 778 7.83 24.36 -1.94
C LEU A 778 8.00 25.28 -0.71
N ASN A 779 8.80 24.87 0.26
CA ASN A 779 9.06 25.61 1.50
C ASN A 779 10.03 26.79 1.35
N ALA A 780 10.67 26.98 0.20
CA ALA A 780 11.59 28.11 -0.04
C ALA A 780 10.89 29.47 -0.19
N LEU A 781 9.55 29.49 -0.18
CA LEU A 781 8.74 30.72 -0.28
C LEU A 781 8.29 31.28 1.09
N GLY A 782 8.86 30.80 2.20
CA GLY A 782 8.65 31.38 3.52
C GLY A 782 9.57 32.58 3.77
N GLY A 783 9.10 33.78 3.42
CA GLY A 783 9.70 35.07 3.73
C GLY A 783 8.65 36.17 3.78
#